data_AF-A0A0E9NP76-F1
#
_entry.id   AF-A0A0E9NP76-F1
#
_cell.length_a   1.000
_cell.length_b   1.000
_cell.length_c   1.000
_cell.angle_alpha   90.00
_cell.angle_beta   90.00
_cell.angle_gamma   90.00
#
_symmetry.space_group_name_H-M   'P 1'
#
loop_
_entity.id
_entity.type
_entity.pdbx_description
1 polymer ?
#
loop_
_entity_poly.entity_id
_entity_poly.type
_entity_poly.pdbx_seq_one_letter_code
_entity_poly.pdbx_strand_id
1 'polypeptide(L)'
;MPTPTTQTPVVIIGAGISGLCIAIDLIRKLNLHDFVILEKSAGIGGTWFDNRYPGAACDVFSHLYSYSFEPNSEWTREYPLQDEILEYFIKVAEKWGLYSKIRFNSEVEDAVWDDENQVWNTKVKINPGTKEGEYTPSYTITSQLLVSCVGQLNQPHFPTDIPGFDTFQGRIMHSARWDKTYNYAGEKVCIIGNGATAVQIIPEIQKEAKSLTIFQRTPNWVVPRLDAPIPTYKRLLYRISPIRKYYRQQLMNFRESTYEPIVHPESEVAKGLMALSLGMLEAQVQDKEMREKLKADYPIGCKRVIISDDYYNALTKSNVTLETDPIASITPAGPVTLSGTLHNCDLLVLATGFKSQQFLHPITVRGENSTSISDIWDKAGAPIAHYGITVPHLPNFAMTYGPNTNLGHNSIILMIEAQSEYICQLVKPVLEKRVKSVTVKERACEKYFNEVQERLGGTSFASPNCRSWYKREDGLITNNWCGTVVEYQNRTKRVNWDDYSTTGGSYSGERQTITITPSHAIAAALALGLSTMAAVQLGHSQLIRFRIQSPSLCSRGSSYASAELTPASQASERDGRSSPPSPPTPIGRIHPTTPSNISSLSPEARSIRRVLSALFSMTGLPYFMRSASPTRISSNILSRLSSFANHFHTTMPHQINTKTVNPPVISSALMPFGLQNTKETSMKSWQLDAQRIKAQLDVKHTDLDKYMYLASLRREGGEARKAFYKLMQSATEQYTPLVYTPTVGLACQKFSEIFPVGARTYVEGMYLNLTQQGQIAQVVDEWAKVQGYPDAVSGSGLPEICVITDGSRILGLGDLGLGGMGIPLGKLSLYTACAGIDPQFTIGIQIDLGTNNEELLNNPLYLGLRQERPAKEVATAFMDEVMQALHARFPAMVIQFEDFIADRAFEYLDRYRDQYASFNDDIQGTGAVVVAGVKRAAEISGVKPQDQRIVFFGAGSAGVGVAKMIAQWIQFDGGLTEEEARRRVWLVDSKGLVAHDRGDNLAEHKLYFARDDNNGQNPRTLDEVLEFVKPTALLGLSTIGGAFTPSILKRMGELNERPVVFPLSNPSHCSECTYSEALNATGGRVVFASGSPFAAQDYDGTRRQPGQGNNMYVFPGIGLGAILSKASRITETMIYASAESLASSLSEDEQSRGLVYPELSRIREISAIVAAGVIKKAVEEGVCESEECRKLAGDEEGLLEFVRESMWDAFSA
;
A
#
# COMPACT_ATOMS: atom_id res chain seq x y z
N MET A 1 32.54 -4.48 -10.22
CA MET A 1 31.33 -3.62 -10.24
C MET A 1 30.55 -3.93 -11.51
N PRO A 2 29.22 -4.03 -11.49
CA PRO A 2 28.44 -4.13 -12.72
C PRO A 2 28.55 -2.83 -13.51
N THR A 3 28.87 -2.91 -14.80
CA THR A 3 28.87 -1.75 -15.71
C THR A 3 27.46 -1.18 -15.79
N PRO A 4 27.24 0.14 -15.66
CA PRO A 4 25.92 0.72 -15.84
C PRO A 4 25.44 0.43 -17.27
N THR A 5 24.24 -0.15 -17.43
CA THR A 5 23.67 -0.42 -18.74
C THR A 5 23.43 0.89 -19.48
N THR A 6 24.19 1.09 -20.55
CA THR A 6 24.08 2.23 -21.49
C THR A 6 23.13 1.95 -22.66
N GLN A 7 22.39 0.84 -22.60
CA GLN A 7 21.40 0.44 -23.61
C GLN A 7 20.12 -0.04 -22.92
N THR A 8 18.96 0.38 -23.44
CA THR A 8 17.62 -0.04 -22.98
C THR A 8 16.57 0.29 -24.07
N PRO A 9 15.44 -0.43 -24.21
CA PRO A 9 14.42 -0.13 -25.21
C PRO A 9 13.83 1.29 -25.12
N VAL A 10 13.61 1.82 -23.91
CA VAL A 10 12.93 3.12 -23.70
C VAL A 10 13.66 3.96 -22.64
N VAL A 11 13.91 5.24 -22.97
CA VAL A 11 14.29 6.27 -22.00
C VAL A 11 13.10 7.20 -21.73
N ILE A 12 12.81 7.45 -20.45
CA ILE A 12 11.79 8.40 -19.98
C ILE A 12 12.49 9.57 -19.27
N ILE A 13 12.21 10.81 -19.66
CA ILE A 13 12.83 11.99 -19.03
C ILE A 13 11.87 12.61 -17.99
N GLY A 14 12.22 12.47 -16.71
CA GLY A 14 11.50 13.00 -15.54
C GLY A 14 10.62 11.96 -14.83
N ALA A 15 10.77 11.84 -13.51
CA ALA A 15 9.97 11.00 -12.61
C ALA A 15 8.84 11.81 -11.92
N GLY A 16 8.31 12.81 -12.62
CA GLY A 16 7.05 13.49 -12.29
C GLY A 16 5.83 12.69 -12.74
N ILE A 17 4.64 13.27 -12.53
CA ILE A 17 3.32 12.65 -12.79
C ILE A 17 3.27 11.92 -14.14
N SER A 18 3.76 12.54 -15.22
CA SER A 18 3.73 11.94 -16.54
C SER A 18 4.67 10.75 -16.70
N GLY A 19 5.90 10.83 -16.17
CA GLY A 19 6.88 9.74 -16.30
C GLY A 19 6.49 8.51 -15.51
N LEU A 20 5.92 8.71 -14.32
CA LEU A 20 5.31 7.62 -13.54
C LEU A 20 4.13 7.00 -14.31
N CYS A 21 3.25 7.80 -14.92
CA CYS A 21 2.13 7.30 -15.72
C CYS A 21 2.59 6.45 -16.92
N ILE A 22 3.57 6.95 -17.68
CA ILE A 22 4.14 6.25 -18.85
C ILE A 22 4.77 4.94 -18.40
N ALA A 23 5.63 4.95 -17.39
CA ALA A 23 6.29 3.75 -16.87
C ALA A 23 5.28 2.67 -16.41
N ILE A 24 4.21 3.10 -15.74
CA ILE A 24 3.15 2.20 -15.26
C ILE A 24 2.35 1.61 -16.42
N ASP A 25 2.06 2.37 -17.48
CA ASP A 25 1.38 1.86 -18.66
C ASP A 25 2.29 0.99 -19.55
N LEU A 26 3.60 1.25 -19.64
CA LEU A 26 4.55 0.33 -20.29
C LEU A 26 4.53 -1.06 -19.62
N ILE A 27 4.53 -1.10 -18.28
CA ILE A 27 4.37 -2.33 -17.50
C ILE A 27 2.99 -2.95 -17.75
N ARG A 28 1.89 -2.20 -17.58
CA ARG A 28 0.53 -2.75 -17.56
C ARG A 28 -0.05 -3.10 -18.92
N LYS A 29 0.28 -2.34 -19.97
CA LYS A 29 -0.33 -2.44 -21.31
C LYS A 29 0.59 -3.18 -22.29
N LEU A 30 1.91 -3.12 -22.10
CA LEU A 30 2.90 -3.74 -22.99
C LEU A 30 3.77 -4.82 -22.32
N ASN A 31 3.66 -5.02 -21.00
CA ASN A 31 4.54 -5.90 -20.21
C ASN A 31 6.04 -5.60 -20.39
N LEU A 32 6.39 -4.34 -20.64
CA LEU A 32 7.77 -3.90 -20.78
C LEU A 32 8.34 -3.51 -19.42
N HIS A 33 9.36 -4.23 -18.96
CA HIS A 33 10.09 -3.96 -17.71
C HIS A 33 11.51 -3.44 -17.93
N ASP A 34 11.99 -3.42 -19.18
CA ASP A 34 13.27 -2.84 -19.57
C ASP A 34 13.05 -1.43 -20.13
N PHE A 35 13.24 -0.45 -19.25
CA PHE A 35 13.24 0.98 -19.52
C PHE A 35 13.98 1.69 -18.38
N VAL A 36 14.39 2.94 -18.58
CA VAL A 36 14.98 3.79 -17.55
C VAL A 36 14.27 5.13 -17.47
N ILE A 37 14.09 5.64 -16.25
CA ILE A 37 13.61 6.99 -15.98
C ILE A 37 14.79 7.84 -15.50
N LEU A 38 15.01 9.01 -16.09
CA LEU A 38 16.08 9.93 -15.73
C LEU A 38 15.47 11.14 -15.03
N GLU A 39 15.80 11.37 -13.75
CA GLU A 39 15.27 12.47 -12.94
C GLU A 39 16.41 13.37 -12.46
N LYS A 40 16.29 14.68 -12.71
CA LYS A 40 17.27 15.70 -12.32
C LYS A 40 17.26 15.96 -10.80
N SER A 41 16.11 15.79 -10.16
CA SER A 41 15.94 15.93 -8.71
C SER A 41 16.39 14.68 -7.94
N ALA A 42 16.59 14.84 -6.62
CA ALA A 42 16.97 13.75 -5.71
C ALA A 42 15.79 12.85 -5.27
N GLY A 43 14.60 13.01 -5.88
CA GLY A 43 13.39 12.26 -5.57
C GLY A 43 12.26 12.53 -6.57
N ILE A 44 11.19 11.73 -6.47
CA ILE A 44 10.08 11.70 -7.44
C ILE A 44 9.00 12.74 -7.16
N GLY A 45 8.10 12.94 -8.14
CA GLY A 45 6.92 13.81 -8.02
C GLY A 45 7.01 15.11 -8.84
N GLY A 46 8.18 15.43 -9.39
CA GLY A 46 8.40 16.56 -10.30
C GLY A 46 7.96 17.89 -9.68
N THR A 47 6.93 18.53 -10.25
CA THR A 47 6.37 19.79 -9.73
C THR A 47 6.02 19.71 -8.22
N TRP A 48 5.55 18.56 -7.72
CA TRP A 48 5.23 18.37 -6.29
C TRP A 48 6.44 18.01 -5.41
N PHE A 49 7.59 17.69 -6.01
CA PHE A 49 8.88 17.61 -5.32
C PHE A 49 9.54 18.99 -5.21
N ASP A 50 9.41 19.83 -6.25
CA ASP A 50 10.07 21.14 -6.34
C ASP A 50 9.32 22.24 -5.54
N ASN A 51 7.98 22.23 -5.52
CA ASN A 51 7.16 23.33 -4.99
C ASN A 51 6.78 23.12 -3.51
N ARG A 52 7.72 23.39 -2.59
CA ARG A 52 7.58 23.09 -1.15
C ARG A 52 7.32 24.29 -0.24
N TYR A 53 6.68 25.34 -0.78
CA TYR A 53 6.38 26.58 -0.06
C TYR A 53 5.20 26.45 0.92
N PRO A 54 5.09 27.30 1.95
CA PRO A 54 3.94 27.34 2.85
C PRO A 54 2.62 27.50 2.09
N GLY A 55 1.61 26.71 2.44
CA GLY A 55 0.29 26.75 1.81
C GLY A 55 0.16 26.03 0.46
N ALA A 56 1.23 25.40 -0.05
CA ALA A 56 1.22 24.71 -1.35
C ALA A 56 0.11 23.64 -1.45
N ALA A 57 -0.82 23.81 -2.39
CA ALA A 57 -2.01 22.98 -2.55
C ALA A 57 -2.46 22.88 -4.03
N CYS A 58 -3.33 21.93 -4.34
CA CYS A 58 -3.94 21.84 -5.68
C CYS A 58 -5.33 22.50 -5.74
N ASP A 59 -5.60 23.32 -6.75
CA ASP A 59 -6.93 23.93 -7.02
C ASP A 59 -7.91 22.97 -7.75
N VAL A 60 -7.67 21.66 -7.64
CA VAL A 60 -8.46 20.58 -8.25
C VAL A 60 -8.84 19.59 -7.15
N PHE A 61 -10.10 19.14 -7.16
CA PHE A 61 -10.61 18.18 -6.20
C PHE A 61 -9.72 16.93 -6.11
N SER A 62 -9.40 16.50 -4.88
CA SER A 62 -8.48 15.41 -4.58
C SER A 62 -8.82 14.10 -5.32
N HIS A 63 -10.11 13.75 -5.39
CA HIS A 63 -10.59 12.58 -6.14
C HIS A 63 -10.45 12.66 -7.68
N LEU A 64 -10.11 13.82 -8.25
CA LEU A 64 -9.66 13.98 -9.65
C LEU A 64 -8.14 14.17 -9.78
N TYR A 65 -7.43 14.45 -8.68
CA TYR A 65 -5.97 14.59 -8.64
C TYR A 65 -5.24 13.28 -8.26
N SER A 66 -5.74 12.18 -8.81
CA SER A 66 -5.17 10.82 -8.74
C SER A 66 -5.40 10.11 -10.07
N TYR A 67 -4.58 9.13 -10.42
CA TYR A 67 -4.79 8.28 -11.60
C TYR A 67 -6.15 7.57 -11.54
N SER A 68 -6.80 7.39 -12.68
CA SER A 68 -8.04 6.62 -12.82
C SER A 68 -7.85 5.13 -12.50
N PHE A 69 -6.61 4.63 -12.66
CA PHE A 69 -6.20 3.27 -12.32
C PHE A 69 -5.58 3.11 -10.92
N GLU A 70 -5.09 4.19 -10.29
CA GLU A 70 -4.75 4.24 -8.85
C GLU A 70 -5.59 5.31 -8.10
N PRO A 71 -6.93 5.17 -8.03
CA PRO A 71 -7.78 6.18 -7.42
C PRO A 71 -7.75 6.09 -5.89
N ASN A 72 -7.09 7.06 -5.25
CA ASN A 72 -6.99 7.20 -3.80
C ASN A 72 -8.38 7.46 -3.15
N SER A 73 -8.62 6.85 -1.99
CA SER A 73 -9.84 6.97 -1.18
C SER A 73 -9.63 7.69 0.16
N GLU A 74 -8.38 7.92 0.57
CA GLU A 74 -8.03 8.35 1.93
C GLU A 74 -7.80 9.86 2.07
N TRP A 75 -7.88 10.59 0.96
CA TRP A 75 -7.74 12.05 0.86
C TRP A 75 -8.39 12.77 2.04
N THR A 76 -7.58 13.50 2.79
CA THR A 76 -7.96 14.18 4.04
C THR A 76 -8.78 15.43 3.81
N ARG A 77 -8.69 16.06 2.63
CA ARG A 77 -9.38 17.31 2.25
C ARG A 77 -9.95 17.23 0.82
N GLU A 78 -10.96 18.08 0.56
CA GLU A 78 -11.56 18.21 -0.77
C GLU A 78 -10.51 18.78 -1.76
N TYR A 79 -9.66 19.71 -1.32
CA TYR A 79 -8.47 20.18 -2.03
C TYR A 79 -7.19 19.75 -1.28
N PRO A 80 -6.33 18.89 -1.86
CA PRO A 80 -5.20 18.29 -1.14
C PRO A 80 -3.97 19.20 -1.12
N LEU A 81 -3.16 19.06 -0.06
CA LEU A 81 -1.90 19.78 0.13
C LEU A 81 -0.72 19.08 -0.56
N GLN A 82 0.36 19.81 -0.84
CA GLN A 82 1.54 19.29 -1.56
C GLN A 82 2.12 18.02 -0.95
N ASP A 83 2.26 17.94 0.38
CA ASP A 83 2.88 16.77 1.01
C ASP A 83 1.99 15.52 0.87
N GLU A 84 0.66 15.65 0.91
CA GLU A 84 -0.30 14.54 0.67
C GLU A 84 -0.31 14.08 -0.80
N ILE A 85 -0.17 15.02 -1.74
CA ILE A 85 -0.06 14.73 -3.18
C ILE A 85 1.28 14.03 -3.49
N LEU A 86 2.37 14.50 -2.88
CA LEU A 86 3.69 13.89 -3.03
C LEU A 86 3.72 12.48 -2.42
N GLU A 87 3.15 12.30 -1.24
CA GLU A 87 3.01 10.98 -0.59
C GLU A 87 2.17 10.02 -1.45
N TYR A 88 1.10 10.49 -2.10
CA TYR A 88 0.34 9.70 -3.07
C TYR A 88 1.22 9.22 -4.24
N PHE A 89 2.03 10.11 -4.85
CA PHE A 89 2.92 9.71 -5.94
C PHE A 89 4.06 8.78 -5.48
N ILE A 90 4.55 8.94 -4.25
CA ILE A 90 5.50 8.00 -3.63
C ILE A 90 4.89 6.62 -3.50
N LYS A 91 3.73 6.49 -2.85
CA LYS A 91 3.01 5.21 -2.68
C LYS A 91 2.72 4.53 -4.02
N VAL A 92 2.40 5.28 -5.06
CA VAL A 92 2.20 4.74 -6.41
C VAL A 92 3.52 4.26 -7.04
N ALA A 93 4.62 4.99 -6.90
CA ALA A 93 5.92 4.58 -7.44
C ALA A 93 6.56 3.40 -6.69
N GLU A 94 6.38 3.34 -5.37
CA GLU A 94 6.72 2.18 -4.53
C GLU A 94 5.92 0.94 -4.97
N LYS A 95 4.60 1.07 -5.06
CA LYS A 95 3.70 0.01 -5.55
C LYS A 95 4.15 -0.53 -6.91
N TRP A 96 4.42 0.34 -7.88
CA TRP A 96 4.84 -0.10 -9.22
C TRP A 96 6.35 -0.38 -9.34
N GLY A 97 7.09 -0.46 -8.23
CA GLY A 97 8.51 -0.87 -8.20
C GLY A 97 9.48 0.10 -8.88
N LEU A 98 9.03 1.32 -9.19
CA LEU A 98 9.67 2.23 -10.14
C LEU A 98 11.00 2.81 -9.64
N TYR A 99 11.25 2.81 -8.34
CA TYR A 99 12.54 3.21 -7.77
C TYR A 99 13.72 2.41 -8.36
N SER A 100 13.51 1.13 -8.73
CA SER A 100 14.50 0.29 -9.42
C SER A 100 14.79 0.71 -10.87
N LYS A 101 13.98 1.61 -11.44
CA LYS A 101 14.04 2.11 -12.82
C LYS A 101 14.48 3.57 -12.92
N ILE A 102 14.52 4.30 -11.80
CA ILE A 102 14.84 5.72 -11.78
C ILE A 102 16.32 5.93 -11.45
N ARG A 103 17.02 6.68 -12.30
CA ARG A 103 18.30 7.30 -11.97
C ARG A 103 18.03 8.73 -11.53
N PHE A 104 18.17 8.99 -10.23
CA PHE A 104 18.05 10.33 -9.64
C PHE A 104 19.29 11.17 -9.93
N ASN A 105 19.21 12.48 -9.66
CA ASN A 105 20.30 13.43 -9.86
C ASN A 105 20.93 13.39 -11.28
N SER A 106 20.15 12.96 -12.27
CA SER A 106 20.54 12.64 -13.64
C SER A 106 19.79 13.56 -14.61
N GLU A 107 20.41 14.68 -14.97
CA GLU A 107 19.84 15.66 -15.91
C GLU A 107 20.19 15.30 -17.35
N VAL A 108 19.20 15.35 -18.26
CA VAL A 108 19.45 15.19 -19.70
C VAL A 108 19.79 16.55 -20.29
N GLU A 109 20.93 16.66 -20.96
CA GLU A 109 21.33 17.91 -21.66
C GLU A 109 20.94 17.89 -23.14
N ASP A 110 21.12 16.73 -23.80
CA ASP A 110 21.05 16.58 -25.26
C ASP A 110 20.57 15.17 -25.63
N ALA A 111 19.80 15.06 -26.70
CA ALA A 111 19.34 13.78 -27.24
C ALA A 111 19.32 13.84 -28.77
N VAL A 112 20.04 12.90 -29.39
CA VAL A 112 20.28 12.88 -30.85
C VAL A 112 19.84 11.53 -31.43
N TRP A 113 19.04 11.58 -32.48
CA TRP A 113 18.68 10.43 -33.28
C TRP A 113 19.83 10.00 -34.20
N ASP A 114 20.07 8.69 -34.24
CA ASP A 114 21.02 8.03 -35.13
C ASP A 114 20.24 7.48 -36.34
N ASP A 115 20.39 8.10 -37.50
CA ASP A 115 19.68 7.71 -38.72
C ASP A 115 20.11 6.34 -39.27
N GLU A 116 21.36 5.90 -39.04
CA GLU A 116 21.86 4.61 -39.52
C GLU A 116 21.33 3.45 -38.66
N ASN A 117 21.46 3.58 -37.34
CA ASN A 117 21.08 2.56 -36.37
C ASN A 117 19.59 2.63 -35.97
N GLN A 118 18.91 3.76 -36.24
CA GLN A 118 17.51 4.04 -35.89
C GLN A 118 17.26 3.99 -34.37
N VAL A 119 18.07 4.74 -33.62
CA VAL A 119 18.05 4.81 -32.14
C VAL A 119 18.33 6.22 -31.63
N TRP A 120 17.82 6.55 -30.44
CA TRP A 120 18.14 7.77 -29.69
C TRP A 120 19.38 7.57 -28.83
N ASN A 121 20.37 8.46 -28.98
CA ASN A 121 21.50 8.61 -28.07
C ASN A 121 21.24 9.80 -27.14
N THR A 122 20.96 9.51 -25.87
CA THR A 122 20.59 10.49 -24.83
C THR A 122 21.78 10.75 -23.91
N LYS A 123 22.30 11.99 -23.91
CA LYS A 123 23.40 12.43 -23.06
C LYS A 123 22.88 12.86 -21.69
N VAL A 124 23.39 12.21 -20.65
CA VAL A 124 23.02 12.42 -19.25
C VAL A 124 24.21 12.99 -18.49
N LYS A 125 23.93 13.97 -17.62
CA LYS A 125 24.88 14.61 -16.71
C LYS A 125 24.45 14.31 -15.28
N ILE A 126 25.40 13.88 -14.48
CA ILE A 126 25.15 13.61 -13.05
C ILE A 126 25.42 14.89 -12.27
N ASN A 127 24.57 15.19 -11.29
CA ASN A 127 24.77 16.32 -10.39
C ASN A 127 26.13 16.20 -9.66
N PRO A 128 27.06 17.17 -9.80
CA PRO A 128 28.39 17.10 -9.21
C PRO A 128 28.39 17.15 -7.67
N GLY A 129 27.26 17.52 -7.04
CA GLY A 129 27.07 17.40 -5.59
C GLY A 129 26.76 15.98 -5.11
N THR A 130 27.02 14.95 -5.93
CA THR A 130 26.76 13.54 -5.60
C THR A 130 28.00 12.68 -5.83
N LYS A 131 28.16 11.64 -5.01
CA LYS A 131 29.28 10.69 -5.07
C LYS A 131 29.42 10.00 -6.44
N GLU A 132 28.34 9.83 -7.20
CA GLU A 132 28.42 9.27 -8.56
C GLU A 132 28.96 10.31 -9.56
N GLY A 133 28.54 11.58 -9.43
CA GLY A 133 29.03 12.69 -10.26
C GLY A 133 30.52 13.02 -10.07
N GLU A 134 31.09 12.71 -8.90
CA GLU A 134 32.54 12.78 -8.63
C GLU A 134 33.36 11.85 -9.55
N TYR A 135 32.84 10.65 -9.86
CA TYR A 135 33.55 9.64 -10.67
C TYR A 135 33.03 9.56 -12.11
N THR A 136 31.81 10.00 -12.39
CA THR A 136 31.17 9.92 -13.71
C THR A 136 30.30 11.17 -13.92
N PRO A 137 30.88 12.31 -14.31
CA PRO A 137 30.14 13.57 -14.44
C PRO A 137 29.09 13.55 -15.58
N SER A 138 29.26 12.67 -16.57
CA SER A 138 28.26 12.41 -17.62
C SER A 138 28.45 11.05 -18.30
N TYR A 139 27.39 10.55 -18.92
CA TYR A 139 27.36 9.32 -19.72
C TYR A 139 26.29 9.41 -20.82
N THR A 140 26.24 8.44 -21.74
CA THR A 140 25.21 8.36 -22.78
C THR A 140 24.41 7.06 -22.65
N ILE A 141 23.10 7.11 -22.89
CA ILE A 141 22.23 5.93 -23.07
C ILE A 141 21.73 5.88 -24.51
N THR A 142 21.86 4.73 -25.16
CA THR A 142 21.22 4.42 -26.45
C THR A 142 19.88 3.72 -26.23
N SER A 143 18.82 4.15 -26.92
CA SER A 143 17.49 3.53 -26.81
C SER A 143 16.69 3.58 -28.10
N GLN A 144 15.73 2.68 -28.28
CA GLN A 144 14.88 2.67 -29.48
C GLN A 144 13.86 3.81 -29.47
N LEU A 145 13.44 4.25 -28.28
CA LEU A 145 12.32 5.15 -28.03
C LEU A 145 12.68 6.14 -26.92
N LEU A 146 12.24 7.39 -27.07
CA LEU A 146 12.51 8.48 -26.12
C LEU A 146 11.20 9.21 -25.77
N VAL A 147 10.84 9.24 -24.48
CA VAL A 147 9.60 9.86 -24.00
C VAL A 147 9.90 10.99 -23.00
N SER A 148 9.64 12.23 -23.39
CA SER A 148 9.84 13.38 -22.52
C SER A 148 8.63 13.64 -21.62
N CYS A 149 8.88 13.67 -20.31
CA CYS A 149 7.87 13.86 -19.27
C CYS A 149 8.10 15.10 -18.39
N VAL A 150 8.97 16.03 -18.84
CA VAL A 150 9.33 17.26 -18.11
C VAL A 150 8.23 18.32 -18.06
N GLY A 151 7.28 18.29 -19.00
CA GLY A 151 6.14 19.22 -19.08
C GLY A 151 6.50 20.71 -19.12
N GLN A 152 5.50 21.56 -18.88
CA GLN A 152 5.59 23.03 -19.08
C GLN A 152 6.04 23.80 -17.82
N LEU A 153 6.03 23.17 -16.65
CA LEU A 153 6.14 23.82 -15.33
C LEU A 153 7.32 23.28 -14.51
N ASN A 154 8.51 23.24 -15.12
CA ASN A 154 9.74 22.67 -14.51
C ASN A 154 10.98 23.61 -14.50
N GLN A 155 10.93 24.75 -15.21
CA GLN A 155 11.99 25.76 -15.23
C GLN A 155 11.50 27.09 -14.65
N PRO A 156 11.92 27.48 -13.42
CA PRO A 156 11.55 28.73 -12.78
C PRO A 156 11.86 29.98 -13.62
N HIS A 157 11.02 31.00 -13.53
CA HIS A 157 11.29 32.31 -14.13
C HIS A 157 11.81 33.28 -13.07
N PHE A 158 13.13 33.43 -13.01
CA PHE A 158 13.77 34.54 -12.31
C PHE A 158 13.68 35.82 -13.17
N PRO A 159 13.24 36.97 -12.63
CA PRO A 159 13.08 38.22 -13.37
C PRO A 159 14.40 39.01 -13.42
N THR A 160 15.44 38.42 -14.00
CA THR A 160 16.78 39.03 -14.15
C THR A 160 16.80 40.20 -15.14
N ASP A 161 15.68 40.44 -15.83
CA ASP A 161 15.40 41.61 -16.65
C ASP A 161 15.08 42.88 -15.83
N ILE A 162 14.76 42.75 -14.54
CA ILE A 162 14.59 43.91 -13.65
C ILE A 162 15.97 44.51 -13.33
N PRO A 163 16.22 45.81 -13.63
CA PRO A 163 17.51 46.44 -13.39
C PRO A 163 17.94 46.31 -11.92
N GLY A 164 19.13 45.78 -11.69
CA GLY A 164 19.70 45.62 -10.35
C GLY A 164 19.22 44.40 -9.54
N PHE A 165 18.46 43.47 -10.15
CA PHE A 165 18.03 42.21 -9.51
C PHE A 165 19.17 41.49 -8.76
N ASP A 166 20.32 41.31 -9.42
CA ASP A 166 21.50 40.63 -8.85
C ASP A 166 22.26 41.43 -7.76
N THR A 167 21.81 42.65 -7.44
CA THR A 167 22.46 43.51 -6.43
C THR A 167 21.83 43.43 -5.04
N PHE A 168 20.64 42.84 -4.92
CA PHE A 168 19.92 42.70 -3.65
C PHE A 168 20.72 41.89 -2.63
N GLN A 169 20.83 42.40 -1.40
CA GLN A 169 21.65 41.79 -0.34
C GLN A 169 20.86 40.89 0.62
N GLY A 170 19.52 40.93 0.57
CA GLY A 170 18.65 40.04 1.34
C GLY A 170 18.51 38.65 0.71
N ARG A 171 17.73 37.78 1.34
CA ARG A 171 17.47 36.42 0.83
C ARG A 171 16.54 36.48 -0.39
N ILE A 172 16.88 35.81 -1.49
CA ILE A 172 15.93 35.57 -2.60
C ILE A 172 15.42 34.13 -2.51
N MET A 173 14.10 33.93 -2.58
CA MET A 173 13.49 32.59 -2.68
C MET A 173 12.46 32.54 -3.81
N HIS A 174 12.71 31.74 -4.84
CA HIS A 174 11.65 31.40 -5.79
C HIS A 174 10.76 30.31 -5.20
N SER A 175 9.45 30.42 -5.35
CA SER A 175 8.44 29.44 -4.89
C SER A 175 8.81 27.97 -5.19
N ALA A 176 9.12 27.65 -6.44
CA ALA A 176 9.59 26.32 -6.86
C ALA A 176 11.01 25.93 -6.39
N ARG A 177 11.69 26.76 -5.59
CA ARG A 177 13.03 26.53 -5.01
C ARG A 177 13.02 27.00 -3.55
N TRP A 178 11.97 26.63 -2.82
CA TRP A 178 11.74 27.07 -1.45
C TRP A 178 12.70 26.42 -0.44
N ASP A 179 13.32 27.24 0.39
CA ASP A 179 14.21 26.79 1.47
C ASP A 179 13.41 26.68 2.78
N LYS A 180 13.09 25.44 3.21
CA LYS A 180 12.41 25.20 4.48
C LYS A 180 13.29 25.47 5.73
N THR A 181 14.59 25.76 5.58
CA THR A 181 15.49 26.07 6.70
C THR A 181 15.59 27.57 7.00
N TYR A 182 15.16 28.43 6.08
CA TYR A 182 15.18 29.88 6.27
C TYR A 182 13.96 30.35 7.08
N ASN A 183 14.19 30.72 8.34
CA ASN A 183 13.16 31.33 9.19
C ASN A 183 12.93 32.80 8.77
N TYR A 184 11.70 33.13 8.36
CA TYR A 184 11.27 34.48 7.97
C TYR A 184 10.35 35.14 9.02
N ALA A 185 10.15 34.53 10.19
CA ALA A 185 9.32 35.09 11.25
C ALA A 185 9.95 36.37 11.83
N GLY A 186 9.22 37.48 11.79
CA GLY A 186 9.72 38.79 12.19
C GLY A 186 10.50 39.57 11.10
N GLU A 187 10.73 38.99 9.93
CA GLU A 187 11.38 39.66 8.79
C GLU A 187 10.42 40.56 8.00
N LYS A 188 10.95 41.50 7.22
CA LYS A 188 10.18 42.21 6.18
C LYS A 188 10.25 41.44 4.87
N VAL A 189 9.11 41.03 4.34
CA VAL A 189 9.01 40.22 3.12
C VAL A 189 8.44 41.04 1.97
N CYS A 190 9.04 40.94 0.78
CA CYS A 190 8.45 41.37 -0.48
C CYS A 190 8.09 40.15 -1.33
N ILE A 191 6.91 40.14 -1.95
CA ILE A 191 6.48 39.10 -2.91
C ILE A 191 6.27 39.73 -4.28
N ILE A 192 7.01 39.26 -5.29
CA ILE A 192 6.79 39.63 -6.68
C ILE A 192 5.79 38.63 -7.30
N GLY A 193 4.60 39.13 -7.66
CA GLY A 193 3.52 38.37 -8.29
C GLY A 193 2.34 38.10 -7.37
N ASN A 194 1.15 37.95 -7.96
CA ASN A 194 -0.14 37.78 -7.28
C ASN A 194 -0.98 36.60 -7.85
N GLY A 195 -0.35 35.69 -8.59
CA GLY A 195 -1.02 34.51 -9.19
C GLY A 195 -1.27 33.38 -8.18
N ALA A 196 -1.73 32.22 -8.66
CA ALA A 196 -2.15 31.08 -7.80
C ALA A 196 -1.13 30.69 -6.71
N THR A 197 0.17 30.69 -7.03
CA THR A 197 1.25 30.44 -6.08
C THR A 197 1.37 31.54 -5.02
N ALA A 198 1.33 32.81 -5.40
CA ALA A 198 1.35 33.92 -4.44
C ALA A 198 0.12 33.88 -3.53
N VAL A 199 -1.05 33.57 -4.08
CA VAL A 199 -2.32 33.44 -3.35
C VAL A 199 -2.26 32.36 -2.27
N GLN A 200 -1.49 31.29 -2.47
CA GLN A 200 -1.27 30.25 -1.45
C GLN A 200 -0.19 30.65 -0.42
N ILE A 201 0.85 31.39 -0.84
CA ILE A 201 1.95 31.83 0.04
C ILE A 201 1.55 33.00 0.96
N ILE A 202 0.79 33.96 0.43
CA ILE A 202 0.45 35.23 1.10
C ILE A 202 -0.27 35.02 2.45
N PRO A 203 -1.33 34.19 2.56
CA PRO A 203 -2.01 33.94 3.83
C PRO A 203 -1.09 33.32 4.89
N GLU A 204 -0.13 32.49 4.50
CA GLU A 204 0.80 31.86 5.44
C GLU A 204 1.90 32.82 5.90
N ILE A 205 2.61 33.46 4.98
CA ILE A 205 3.68 34.42 5.34
C ILE A 205 3.13 35.61 6.15
N GLN A 206 1.91 36.08 5.86
CA GLN A 206 1.28 37.20 6.57
C GLN A 206 1.21 36.97 8.10
N LYS A 207 1.06 35.72 8.55
CA LYS A 207 0.92 35.37 9.98
C LYS A 207 2.20 35.60 10.79
N GLU A 208 3.36 35.51 10.13
CA GLU A 208 4.68 35.41 10.77
C GLU A 208 5.61 36.59 10.40
N ALA A 209 5.44 37.17 9.20
CA ALA A 209 6.23 38.32 8.75
C ALA A 209 5.85 39.61 9.48
N LYS A 210 6.88 40.42 9.82
CA LYS A 210 6.72 41.73 10.46
C LYS A 210 6.06 42.75 9.56
N SER A 211 6.34 42.68 8.26
CA SER A 211 5.61 43.41 7.22
C SER A 211 5.73 42.67 5.88
N LEU A 212 4.67 42.68 5.09
CA LEU A 212 4.56 41.97 3.83
C LEU A 212 4.11 42.92 2.71
N THR A 213 5.00 43.22 1.75
CA THR A 213 4.67 43.97 0.52
C THR A 213 4.41 43.00 -0.62
N ILE A 214 3.33 43.20 -1.38
CA ILE A 214 2.93 42.34 -2.49
C ILE A 214 2.82 43.18 -3.76
N PHE A 215 3.66 42.90 -4.76
CA PHE A 215 3.67 43.62 -6.03
C PHE A 215 2.70 42.98 -7.03
N GLN A 216 1.57 43.67 -7.28
CA GLN A 216 0.51 43.26 -8.19
C GLN A 216 0.53 44.09 -9.48
N ARG A 217 0.95 43.47 -10.59
CA ARG A 217 0.88 44.09 -11.93
C ARG A 217 -0.53 44.09 -12.53
N THR A 218 -1.35 43.08 -12.22
CA THR A 218 -2.76 42.98 -12.66
C THR A 218 -3.56 42.20 -11.62
N PRO A 219 -4.75 42.64 -11.18
CA PRO A 219 -5.63 41.83 -10.34
C PRO A 219 -6.08 40.52 -11.02
N ASN A 220 -6.66 39.62 -10.24
CA ASN A 220 -7.15 38.32 -10.70
C ASN A 220 -8.60 38.07 -10.26
N TRP A 221 -9.36 37.33 -11.07
CA TRP A 221 -10.66 36.76 -10.66
C TRP A 221 -10.43 35.70 -9.58
N VAL A 222 -10.90 35.97 -8.36
CA VAL A 222 -10.87 35.05 -7.21
C VAL A 222 -12.27 34.54 -6.92
N VAL A 223 -12.46 33.23 -6.80
CA VAL A 223 -13.71 32.61 -6.34
C VAL A 223 -13.45 31.79 -5.07
N PRO A 224 -14.46 31.59 -4.21
CA PRO A 224 -14.34 30.74 -3.02
C PRO A 224 -13.84 29.34 -3.36
N ARG A 225 -12.95 28.80 -2.52
CA ARG A 225 -12.51 27.40 -2.59
C ARG A 225 -13.50 26.49 -1.87
N LEU A 226 -14.11 26.96 -0.79
CA LEU A 226 -14.99 26.19 0.09
C LEU A 226 -14.31 24.89 0.58
N ASP A 227 -13.01 24.95 0.85
CA ASP A 227 -12.24 23.75 1.19
C ASP A 227 -12.58 23.23 2.59
N ALA A 228 -12.66 21.91 2.70
CA ALA A 228 -13.08 21.22 3.91
C ALA A 228 -12.31 19.89 4.09
N PRO A 229 -12.03 19.48 5.33
CA PRO A 229 -11.63 18.11 5.62
C PRO A 229 -12.71 17.12 5.18
N ILE A 230 -12.33 16.06 4.46
CA ILE A 230 -13.23 14.98 4.08
C ILE A 230 -13.47 14.11 5.34
N PRO A 231 -14.69 14.06 5.90
CA PRO A 231 -14.93 13.31 7.13
C PRO A 231 -14.63 11.82 6.95
N THR A 232 -14.16 11.15 8.01
CA THR A 232 -13.77 9.74 7.95
C THR A 232 -14.88 8.80 7.46
N TYR A 233 -16.17 9.15 7.66
CA TYR A 233 -17.28 8.39 7.07
C TYR A 233 -17.37 8.54 5.53
N LYS A 234 -17.09 9.73 4.97
CA LYS A 234 -16.97 9.93 3.51
C LYS A 234 -15.81 9.09 2.96
N ARG A 235 -14.62 9.15 3.60
CA ARG A 235 -13.45 8.36 3.19
C ARG A 235 -13.74 6.86 3.18
N LEU A 236 -14.41 6.35 4.22
CA LEU A 236 -14.86 4.96 4.28
C LEU A 236 -15.84 4.60 3.14
N LEU A 237 -16.82 5.46 2.83
CA LEU A 237 -17.68 5.28 1.65
C LEU A 237 -16.86 5.32 0.34
N TYR A 238 -15.84 6.17 0.25
CA TYR A 238 -14.94 6.24 -0.90
C TYR A 238 -13.99 5.05 -0.99
N ARG A 239 -13.83 4.18 0.02
CA ARG A 239 -13.14 2.89 -0.17
C ARG A 239 -13.95 1.96 -1.09
N ILE A 240 -15.28 2.05 -1.06
CA ILE A 240 -16.21 1.25 -1.88
C ILE A 240 -16.13 1.70 -3.34
N SER A 241 -15.60 0.83 -4.22
CA SER A 241 -15.24 1.18 -5.61
C SER A 241 -16.39 1.76 -6.45
N PRO A 242 -17.63 1.21 -6.44
CA PRO A 242 -18.78 1.85 -7.11
C PRO A 242 -19.07 3.28 -6.64
N ILE A 243 -19.00 3.55 -5.33
CA ILE A 243 -19.26 4.88 -4.76
C ILE A 243 -18.15 5.86 -5.16
N ARG A 244 -16.88 5.43 -5.07
CA ARG A 244 -15.72 6.24 -5.53
C ARG A 244 -15.80 6.59 -7.01
N LYS A 245 -16.16 5.62 -7.85
CA LYS A 245 -16.34 5.82 -9.31
C LYS A 245 -17.49 6.78 -9.61
N TYR A 246 -18.65 6.60 -8.97
CA TYR A 246 -19.77 7.53 -9.12
C TYR A 246 -19.42 8.95 -8.67
N TYR A 247 -18.81 9.11 -7.50
CA TYR A 247 -18.42 10.43 -7.00
C TYR A 247 -17.37 11.11 -7.89
N ARG A 248 -16.34 10.38 -8.37
CA ARG A 248 -15.38 10.89 -9.35
C ARG A 248 -16.05 11.28 -10.67
N GLN A 249 -17.06 10.53 -11.13
CA GLN A 249 -17.84 10.91 -12.32
C GLN A 249 -18.66 12.19 -12.10
N GLN A 250 -19.24 12.39 -10.92
CA GLN A 250 -19.96 13.64 -10.61
C GLN A 250 -19.01 14.85 -10.55
N LEU A 251 -17.82 14.70 -9.96
CA LEU A 251 -16.77 15.72 -10.00
C LEU A 251 -16.28 15.99 -11.43
N MET A 252 -16.12 14.95 -12.26
CA MET A 252 -15.77 15.06 -13.67
C MET A 252 -16.81 15.88 -14.43
N ASN A 253 -18.09 15.50 -14.33
CA ASN A 253 -19.21 16.21 -14.95
C ASN A 253 -19.26 17.69 -14.55
N PHE A 254 -18.99 17.98 -13.26
CA PHE A 254 -18.91 19.35 -12.77
C PHE A 254 -17.73 20.12 -13.38
N ARG A 255 -16.49 19.59 -13.35
CA ARG A 255 -15.33 20.29 -13.92
C ARG A 255 -15.44 20.48 -15.44
N GLU A 256 -16.00 19.52 -16.17
CA GLU A 256 -16.29 19.66 -17.61
C GLU A 256 -17.32 20.79 -17.86
N SER A 257 -18.33 20.95 -17.00
CA SER A 257 -19.28 22.08 -17.13
C SER A 257 -18.61 23.45 -16.95
N THR A 258 -17.51 23.53 -16.19
CA THR A 258 -16.72 24.77 -16.04
C THR A 258 -15.85 25.12 -17.26
N TYR A 259 -15.91 24.34 -18.34
CA TYR A 259 -15.29 24.72 -19.62
C TYR A 259 -16.07 25.81 -20.38
N GLU A 260 -17.40 25.87 -20.22
CA GLU A 260 -18.26 26.75 -21.02
C GLU A 260 -17.89 28.25 -20.91
N PRO A 261 -17.61 28.82 -19.72
CA PRO A 261 -17.14 30.22 -19.58
C PRO A 261 -15.82 30.54 -20.29
N ILE A 262 -15.00 29.54 -20.62
CA ILE A 262 -13.73 29.73 -21.33
C ILE A 262 -13.98 29.95 -22.82
N VAL A 263 -14.96 29.27 -23.40
CA VAL A 263 -15.31 29.38 -24.84
C VAL A 263 -16.34 30.49 -25.08
N HIS A 264 -17.21 30.74 -24.10
CA HIS A 264 -18.30 31.70 -24.19
C HIS A 264 -18.19 32.71 -23.03
N PRO A 265 -17.25 33.68 -23.10
CA PRO A 265 -17.03 34.66 -22.02
C PRO A 265 -18.26 35.53 -21.69
N GLU A 266 -19.20 35.64 -22.62
CA GLU A 266 -20.47 36.36 -22.46
C GLU A 266 -21.63 35.47 -21.95
N SER A 267 -21.37 34.22 -21.55
CA SER A 267 -22.42 33.31 -21.07
C SER A 267 -22.98 33.72 -19.70
N GLU A 268 -24.18 33.22 -19.38
CA GLU A 268 -24.77 33.40 -18.06
C GLU A 268 -23.97 32.67 -16.96
N VAL A 269 -23.20 31.64 -17.31
CA VAL A 269 -22.28 30.96 -16.37
C VAL A 269 -21.04 31.83 -16.12
N ALA A 270 -20.48 32.44 -17.16
CA ALA A 270 -19.37 33.39 -17.04
C ALA A 270 -19.77 34.62 -16.20
N LYS A 271 -20.93 35.22 -16.49
CA LYS A 271 -21.53 36.31 -15.70
C LYS A 271 -21.76 35.91 -14.25
N GLY A 272 -22.31 34.72 -14.00
CA GLY A 272 -22.52 34.19 -12.65
C GLY A 272 -21.23 34.04 -11.84
N LEU A 273 -20.15 33.55 -12.46
CA LEU A 273 -18.84 33.44 -11.83
C LEU A 273 -18.18 34.81 -11.57
N MET A 274 -18.31 35.77 -12.49
CA MET A 274 -17.84 37.15 -12.27
C MET A 274 -18.61 37.83 -11.12
N ALA A 275 -19.93 37.65 -11.06
CA ALA A 275 -20.76 38.16 -9.96
C ALA A 275 -20.39 37.52 -8.61
N LEU A 276 -20.12 36.21 -8.57
CA LEU A 276 -19.63 35.50 -7.38
C LEU A 276 -18.28 36.06 -6.90
N SER A 277 -17.36 36.33 -7.83
CA SER A 277 -16.04 36.89 -7.54
C SER A 277 -16.12 38.31 -6.97
N LEU A 278 -16.91 39.18 -7.60
CA LEU A 278 -17.14 40.54 -7.11
C LEU A 278 -17.84 40.55 -5.74
N GLY A 279 -18.85 39.70 -5.54
CA GLY A 279 -19.52 39.58 -4.24
C GLY A 279 -18.60 39.09 -3.12
N MET A 280 -17.65 38.20 -3.42
CA MET A 280 -16.60 37.79 -2.46
C MET A 280 -15.65 38.95 -2.12
N LEU A 281 -15.22 39.72 -3.13
CA LEU A 281 -14.37 40.90 -2.96
C LEU A 281 -15.06 41.98 -2.12
N GLU A 282 -16.34 42.27 -2.38
CA GLU A 282 -17.15 43.22 -1.59
C GLU A 282 -17.43 42.77 -0.16
N ALA A 283 -17.55 41.45 0.07
CA ALA A 283 -17.73 40.91 1.41
C ALA A 283 -16.45 40.96 2.26
N GLN A 284 -15.29 40.60 1.69
CA GLN A 284 -14.03 40.50 2.43
C GLN A 284 -13.26 41.84 2.51
N VAL A 285 -13.34 42.71 1.51
CA VAL A 285 -12.58 43.97 1.46
C VAL A 285 -13.52 45.17 1.64
N GLN A 286 -13.55 45.73 2.84
CA GLN A 286 -14.41 46.88 3.15
C GLN A 286 -13.88 48.18 2.55
N ASP A 287 -12.56 48.35 2.46
CA ASP A 287 -11.92 49.50 1.83
C ASP A 287 -12.32 49.64 0.35
N LYS A 288 -12.54 50.87 -0.14
CA LYS A 288 -12.97 51.12 -1.52
C LYS A 288 -11.80 51.21 -2.49
N GLU A 289 -10.68 51.80 -2.10
CA GLU A 289 -9.51 51.95 -2.97
C GLU A 289 -8.85 50.59 -3.21
N MET A 290 -8.70 49.78 -2.14
CA MET A 290 -8.19 48.41 -2.23
C MET A 290 -9.11 47.53 -3.10
N ARG A 291 -10.43 47.74 -3.08
CA ARG A 291 -11.37 47.03 -3.98
C ARG A 291 -11.15 47.35 -5.44
N GLU A 292 -11.03 48.63 -5.82
CA GLU A 292 -10.75 48.97 -7.23
C GLU A 292 -9.35 48.47 -7.65
N LYS A 293 -8.34 48.49 -6.75
CA LYS A 293 -7.03 47.86 -7.00
C LYS A 293 -7.10 46.33 -7.19
N LEU A 294 -8.09 45.64 -6.62
CA LEU A 294 -8.23 44.17 -6.67
C LEU A 294 -9.22 43.65 -7.72
N LYS A 295 -9.88 44.53 -8.45
CA LYS A 295 -10.96 44.22 -9.39
C LYS A 295 -10.41 43.97 -10.80
N ALA A 296 -10.65 42.76 -11.33
CA ALA A 296 -10.26 42.42 -12.70
C ALA A 296 -11.13 43.14 -13.76
N ASP A 297 -10.48 43.53 -14.85
CA ASP A 297 -11.00 44.33 -15.97
C ASP A 297 -11.08 43.55 -17.30
N TYR A 298 -10.70 42.26 -17.27
CA TYR A 298 -10.62 41.38 -18.43
C TYR A 298 -11.56 40.16 -18.32
N PRO A 299 -11.96 39.51 -19.43
CA PRO A 299 -12.88 38.37 -19.41
C PRO A 299 -12.40 37.20 -18.55
N ILE A 300 -13.33 36.61 -17.79
CA ILE A 300 -13.04 35.42 -16.99
C ILE A 300 -12.55 34.26 -17.86
N GLY A 301 -11.62 33.45 -17.33
CA GLY A 301 -10.95 32.37 -18.05
C GLY A 301 -9.69 32.77 -18.83
N CYS A 302 -9.50 34.04 -19.21
CA CYS A 302 -8.28 34.47 -19.93
C CYS A 302 -6.98 34.20 -19.13
N LYS A 303 -7.07 34.34 -17.81
CA LYS A 303 -6.09 33.81 -16.84
C LYS A 303 -6.75 32.70 -16.02
N ARG A 304 -5.95 31.83 -15.40
CA ARG A 304 -6.44 30.85 -14.41
C ARG A 304 -7.27 31.58 -13.35
N VAL A 305 -8.54 31.18 -13.22
CA VAL A 305 -9.40 31.65 -12.13
C VAL A 305 -8.77 31.17 -10.82
N ILE A 306 -8.59 32.09 -9.89
CA ILE A 306 -7.97 31.83 -8.60
C ILE A 306 -9.03 31.26 -7.65
N ILE A 307 -8.67 30.24 -6.88
CA ILE A 307 -9.59 29.53 -6.00
C ILE A 307 -9.02 29.56 -4.58
N SER A 308 -9.59 30.41 -3.70
CA SER A 308 -9.10 30.68 -2.32
C SER A 308 -10.25 31.20 -1.46
N ASP A 309 -10.19 30.99 -0.14
CA ASP A 309 -11.16 31.51 0.84
C ASP A 309 -10.60 32.67 1.70
N ASP A 310 -9.28 32.86 1.64
CA ASP A 310 -8.42 33.50 2.64
C ASP A 310 -7.56 34.67 2.10
N TYR A 311 -7.33 34.73 0.79
CA TYR A 311 -6.46 35.72 0.14
C TYR A 311 -6.81 37.18 0.47
N TYR A 312 -8.06 37.60 0.23
CA TYR A 312 -8.47 38.98 0.52
C TYR A 312 -8.48 39.28 2.03
N ASN A 313 -8.79 38.29 2.87
CA ASN A 313 -8.69 38.39 4.33
C ASN A 313 -7.24 38.59 4.84
N ALA A 314 -6.23 38.13 4.09
CA ALA A 314 -4.82 38.40 4.35
C ALA A 314 -4.40 39.81 3.88
N LEU A 315 -4.87 40.26 2.71
CA LEU A 315 -4.57 41.61 2.19
C LEU A 315 -5.10 42.75 3.06
N THR A 316 -6.16 42.53 3.83
CA THR A 316 -6.75 43.53 4.74
C THR A 316 -6.05 43.63 6.11
N LYS A 317 -4.94 42.91 6.33
CA LYS A 317 -4.20 42.95 7.60
C LYS A 317 -3.23 44.13 7.65
N SER A 318 -3.07 44.72 8.84
CA SER A 318 -2.29 45.94 9.05
C SER A 318 -0.76 45.79 8.85
N ASN A 319 -0.25 44.56 8.73
CA ASN A 319 1.14 44.29 8.35
C ASN A 319 1.31 44.04 6.83
N VAL A 320 0.26 44.18 6.00
CA VAL A 320 0.30 43.92 4.56
C VAL A 320 0.14 45.21 3.75
N THR A 321 0.95 45.35 2.70
CA THR A 321 0.86 46.43 1.71
C THR A 321 0.69 45.83 0.32
N LEU A 322 -0.41 46.16 -0.34
CA LEU A 322 -0.63 45.82 -1.76
C LEU A 322 -0.09 46.95 -2.63
N GLU A 323 1.03 46.71 -3.30
CA GLU A 323 1.62 47.66 -4.24
C GLU A 323 1.19 47.36 -5.67
N THR A 324 0.83 48.41 -6.41
CA THR A 324 0.34 48.37 -7.80
C THR A 324 1.15 49.25 -8.75
N ASP A 325 2.00 50.13 -8.22
CA ASP A 325 3.01 50.86 -9.01
C ASP A 325 4.10 49.88 -9.49
N PRO A 326 4.42 49.81 -10.81
CA PRO A 326 5.40 48.84 -11.31
C PRO A 326 6.80 49.02 -10.70
N ILE A 327 7.49 47.90 -10.49
CA ILE A 327 8.91 47.88 -10.09
C ILE A 327 9.74 48.47 -11.23
N ALA A 328 10.52 49.52 -10.93
CA ALA A 328 11.46 50.16 -11.84
C ALA A 328 12.84 49.51 -11.79
N SER A 329 13.27 49.13 -10.58
CA SER A 329 14.56 48.48 -10.31
C SER A 329 14.53 47.75 -8.97
N ILE A 330 15.57 46.96 -8.71
CA ILE A 330 15.87 46.39 -7.41
C ILE A 330 17.22 46.96 -6.94
N THR A 331 17.28 47.33 -5.67
CA THR A 331 18.47 47.86 -5.01
C THR A 331 19.00 46.87 -3.97
N PRO A 332 20.21 47.07 -3.43
CA PRO A 332 20.73 46.31 -2.29
C PRO A 332 19.75 46.11 -1.12
N ALA A 333 18.83 47.06 -0.88
CA ALA A 333 17.87 47.02 0.24
C ALA A 333 16.45 46.55 -0.14
N GLY A 334 16.11 46.44 -1.43
CA GLY A 334 14.79 45.99 -1.90
C GLY A 334 14.31 46.64 -3.21
N PRO A 335 13.10 46.29 -3.68
CA PRO A 335 12.50 46.86 -4.88
C PRO A 335 12.18 48.35 -4.77
N VAL A 336 12.35 49.07 -5.88
CA VAL A 336 11.96 50.47 -6.05
C VAL A 336 10.91 50.57 -7.16
N THR A 337 9.82 51.29 -6.92
CA THR A 337 8.74 51.49 -7.90
C THR A 337 8.98 52.66 -8.84
N LEU A 338 8.18 52.82 -9.90
CA LEU A 338 8.30 53.92 -10.87
C LEU A 338 8.05 55.32 -10.26
N SER A 339 7.27 55.43 -9.18
CA SER A 339 7.17 56.67 -8.38
C SER A 339 8.39 56.96 -7.51
N GLY A 340 9.37 56.05 -7.44
CA GLY A 340 10.58 56.18 -6.64
C GLY A 340 10.46 55.66 -5.20
N THR A 341 9.39 54.93 -4.88
CA THR A 341 9.17 54.38 -3.53
C THR A 341 10.03 53.14 -3.30
N LEU A 342 10.87 53.14 -2.25
CA LEU A 342 11.73 52.01 -1.87
C LEU A 342 11.03 51.13 -0.82
N HIS A 343 10.78 49.87 -1.16
CA HIS A 343 10.21 48.88 -0.26
C HIS A 343 11.33 48.03 0.33
N ASN A 344 11.88 48.47 1.47
CA ASN A 344 12.96 47.76 2.16
C ASN A 344 12.49 46.37 2.61
N CYS A 345 13.20 45.32 2.20
CA CYS A 345 12.89 43.93 2.57
C CYS A 345 14.13 43.11 2.85
N ASP A 346 14.00 42.20 3.81
CA ASP A 346 15.06 41.30 4.25
C ASP A 346 14.96 39.95 3.48
N LEU A 347 13.75 39.60 3.02
CA LEU A 347 13.44 38.48 2.12
C LEU A 347 12.64 38.95 0.88
N LEU A 348 13.07 38.54 -0.32
CA LEU A 348 12.38 38.71 -1.60
C LEU A 348 11.90 37.35 -2.14
N VAL A 349 10.59 37.13 -2.13
CA VAL A 349 9.94 35.92 -2.66
C VAL A 349 9.50 36.14 -4.10
N LEU A 350 9.80 35.17 -4.97
CA LEU A 350 9.43 35.17 -6.37
C LEU A 350 8.29 34.17 -6.62
N ALA A 351 7.09 34.71 -6.84
CA ALA A 351 5.91 34.00 -7.33
C ALA A 351 5.68 34.27 -8.84
N THR A 352 6.80 34.44 -9.56
CA THR A 352 6.89 34.83 -10.98
C THR A 352 6.63 33.68 -11.96
N GLY A 353 6.64 32.43 -11.48
CA GLY A 353 6.18 31.26 -12.24
C GLY A 353 7.29 30.54 -13.01
N PHE A 354 7.01 30.15 -14.25
CA PHE A 354 7.88 29.27 -15.04
C PHE A 354 8.02 29.79 -16.48
N LYS A 355 9.11 29.42 -17.16
CA LYS A 355 9.35 29.68 -18.60
C LYS A 355 8.47 28.81 -19.52
N SER A 356 7.16 28.80 -19.26
CA SER A 356 6.17 27.84 -19.77
C SER A 356 5.99 27.80 -21.29
N GLN A 357 6.43 28.81 -22.03
CA GLN A 357 6.42 28.83 -23.50
C GLN A 357 7.68 28.20 -24.12
N GLN A 358 8.73 27.95 -23.33
CA GLN A 358 9.97 27.31 -23.74
C GLN A 358 9.88 25.80 -23.46
N PHE A 359 9.09 25.10 -24.27
CA PHE A 359 8.91 23.65 -24.18
C PHE A 359 10.27 22.91 -24.28
N LEU A 360 10.42 21.84 -23.50
CA LEU A 360 11.65 21.02 -23.33
C LEU A 360 12.92 21.73 -22.79
N HIS A 361 13.00 23.06 -22.82
CA HIS A 361 14.20 23.81 -22.41
C HIS A 361 14.70 23.42 -21.00
N PRO A 362 16.01 23.24 -20.78
CA PRO A 362 17.13 23.46 -21.69
C PRO A 362 17.51 22.27 -22.60
N ILE A 363 16.73 21.17 -22.58
CA ILE A 363 17.09 19.94 -23.29
C ILE A 363 17.13 20.19 -24.80
N THR A 364 18.26 19.88 -25.43
CA THR A 364 18.37 19.86 -26.89
C THR A 364 17.89 18.51 -27.43
N VAL A 365 17.07 18.51 -28.47
CA VAL A 365 16.57 17.28 -29.12
C VAL A 365 16.74 17.42 -30.64
N ARG A 366 17.36 16.42 -31.27
CA ARG A 366 17.67 16.37 -32.71
C ARG A 366 17.21 15.07 -33.33
N GLY A 367 16.38 15.15 -34.37
CA GLY A 367 15.83 13.99 -35.09
C GLY A 367 16.56 13.70 -36.41
N GLU A 368 15.80 13.24 -37.40
CA GLU A 368 16.28 12.85 -38.73
C GLU A 368 17.12 13.97 -39.36
N ASN A 369 18.26 13.60 -39.95
CA ASN A 369 19.25 14.51 -40.54
C ASN A 369 19.79 15.57 -39.54
N SER A 370 19.82 15.25 -38.24
CA SER A 370 20.21 16.16 -37.13
C SER A 370 19.33 17.41 -36.94
N THR A 371 18.15 17.46 -37.56
CA THR A 371 17.18 18.56 -37.45
C THR A 371 16.77 18.77 -35.99
N SER A 372 16.96 19.96 -35.41
CA SER A 372 16.57 20.18 -34.01
C SER A 372 15.09 20.52 -33.88
N ILE A 373 14.53 20.21 -32.70
CA ILE A 373 13.14 20.58 -32.37
C ILE A 373 12.90 22.10 -32.43
N SER A 374 13.93 22.91 -32.15
CA SER A 374 13.89 24.36 -32.31
C SER A 374 13.73 24.74 -33.79
N ASP A 375 14.53 24.17 -34.70
CA ASP A 375 14.46 24.47 -36.13
C ASP A 375 13.07 24.14 -36.71
N ILE A 376 12.45 23.06 -36.23
CA ILE A 376 11.09 22.63 -36.63
C ILE A 376 10.04 23.63 -36.16
N TRP A 377 10.17 24.13 -34.93
CA TRP A 377 9.26 25.13 -34.36
C TRP A 377 9.46 26.53 -34.95
N ASP A 378 10.70 26.93 -35.23
CA ASP A 378 11.02 28.20 -35.89
C ASP A 378 10.56 28.20 -37.35
N LYS A 379 10.72 27.08 -38.08
CA LYS A 379 10.12 26.86 -39.43
C LYS A 379 8.60 26.99 -39.40
N ALA A 380 7.94 26.50 -38.35
CA ALA A 380 6.50 26.62 -38.15
C ALA A 380 6.06 27.97 -37.56
N GLY A 381 7.01 28.83 -37.16
CA GLY A 381 6.77 30.06 -36.41
C GLY A 381 6.30 29.87 -34.96
N ALA A 382 6.14 28.63 -34.48
CA ALA A 382 5.61 28.29 -33.16
C ALA A 382 5.93 26.85 -32.70
N PRO A 383 5.93 26.58 -31.38
CA PRO A 383 5.89 25.22 -30.85
C PRO A 383 4.68 24.43 -31.32
N ILE A 384 4.90 23.41 -32.16
CA ILE A 384 3.87 22.52 -32.70
C ILE A 384 4.15 21.05 -32.34
N ALA A 385 3.07 20.30 -32.08
CA ALA A 385 3.09 18.85 -31.91
C ALA A 385 1.69 18.27 -32.17
N HIS A 386 1.60 17.15 -32.89
CA HIS A 386 0.34 16.47 -33.16
C HIS A 386 -0.23 15.88 -31.85
N TYR A 387 -1.46 16.25 -31.51
CA TYR A 387 -2.07 16.07 -30.17
C TYR A 387 -1.27 16.61 -28.98
N GLY A 388 -0.20 17.39 -29.20
CA GLY A 388 0.76 17.74 -28.15
C GLY A 388 1.68 16.58 -27.73
N ILE A 389 1.78 15.52 -28.55
CA ILE A 389 2.48 14.26 -28.24
C ILE A 389 3.70 14.05 -29.15
N THR A 390 3.52 14.05 -30.46
CA THR A 390 4.58 13.73 -31.44
C THR A 390 4.88 14.91 -32.36
N VAL A 391 6.14 15.08 -32.73
CA VAL A 391 6.63 16.16 -33.61
C VAL A 391 7.16 15.55 -34.92
N PRO A 392 6.93 16.16 -36.10
CA PRO A 392 7.54 15.70 -37.36
C PRO A 392 9.06 15.62 -37.27
N HIS A 393 9.69 14.78 -38.10
CA HIS A 393 11.15 14.56 -38.16
C HIS A 393 11.83 14.07 -36.86
N LEU A 394 11.07 13.80 -35.78
CA LEU A 394 11.58 13.16 -34.55
C LEU A 394 11.02 11.72 -34.45
N PRO A 395 11.71 10.69 -34.96
CA PRO A 395 11.18 9.32 -35.00
C PRO A 395 11.22 8.70 -33.63
N ASN A 396 10.25 7.84 -33.30
CA ASN A 396 10.19 7.13 -32.01
C ASN A 396 10.20 8.05 -30.77
N PHE A 397 9.99 9.34 -30.96
CA PHE A 397 9.97 10.36 -29.92
C PHE A 397 8.53 10.74 -29.58
N ALA A 398 8.27 10.87 -28.28
CA ALA A 398 7.04 11.45 -27.78
C ALA A 398 7.32 12.40 -26.62
N MET A 399 6.39 13.32 -26.38
CA MET A 399 6.31 14.09 -25.15
C MET A 399 4.93 13.98 -24.51
N THR A 400 4.87 14.29 -23.23
CA THR A 400 3.62 14.47 -22.49
C THR A 400 3.52 15.92 -22.01
N TYR A 401 2.29 16.42 -21.87
CA TYR A 401 2.01 17.81 -21.52
C TYR A 401 2.66 18.83 -22.50
N GLY A 402 2.82 18.47 -23.79
CA GLY A 402 3.40 19.31 -24.84
C GLY A 402 2.50 20.46 -25.32
N PRO A 403 2.83 21.11 -26.46
CA PRO A 403 2.07 22.22 -27.02
C PRO A 403 0.57 21.94 -27.13
N ASN A 404 -0.24 22.94 -26.80
CA ASN A 404 -1.70 22.93 -26.81
C ASN A 404 -2.38 21.80 -26.00
N THR A 405 -1.86 21.46 -24.82
CA THR A 405 -2.45 20.43 -23.92
C THR A 405 -2.82 20.94 -22.52
N ASN A 406 -2.48 22.19 -22.16
CA ASN A 406 -2.80 22.73 -20.84
C ASN A 406 -4.30 23.05 -20.67
N LEU A 407 -4.81 22.90 -19.45
CA LEU A 407 -6.23 23.07 -19.13
C LEU A 407 -6.47 24.28 -18.23
N GLY A 408 -7.53 25.04 -18.51
CA GLY A 408 -8.07 26.05 -17.60
C GLY A 408 -9.10 25.50 -16.59
N HIS A 409 -9.66 24.30 -16.84
CA HIS A 409 -10.91 23.87 -16.18
C HIS A 409 -10.87 22.51 -15.46
N ASN A 410 -9.95 21.58 -15.78
CA ASN A 410 -9.97 20.20 -15.22
C ASN A 410 -8.56 19.64 -14.94
N SER A 411 -8.48 18.42 -14.37
CA SER A 411 -7.24 17.74 -13.96
C SER A 411 -6.35 17.35 -15.13
N ILE A 412 -5.10 17.83 -15.15
CA ILE A 412 -4.11 17.48 -16.19
C ILE A 412 -3.76 15.99 -16.21
N ILE A 413 -3.95 15.26 -15.10
CA ILE A 413 -3.72 13.81 -15.02
C ILE A 413 -4.56 13.07 -16.08
N LEU A 414 -5.78 13.54 -16.35
CA LEU A 414 -6.70 12.92 -17.31
C LEU A 414 -6.26 13.10 -18.78
N MET A 415 -5.46 14.14 -19.05
CA MET A 415 -4.79 14.34 -20.35
C MET A 415 -3.54 13.46 -20.45
N ILE A 416 -2.76 13.38 -19.37
CA ILE A 416 -1.55 12.55 -19.26
C ILE A 416 -1.88 11.06 -19.46
N GLU A 417 -2.97 10.56 -18.87
CA GLU A 417 -3.42 9.17 -19.08
C GLU A 417 -3.80 8.89 -20.54
N ALA A 418 -4.42 9.87 -21.22
CA ALA A 418 -4.80 9.76 -22.63
C ALA A 418 -3.57 9.80 -23.56
N GLN A 419 -2.61 10.68 -23.25
CA GLN A 419 -1.30 10.72 -23.92
C GLN A 419 -0.54 9.41 -23.73
N SER A 420 -0.53 8.87 -22.51
CA SER A 420 0.11 7.59 -22.17
C SER A 420 -0.48 6.42 -22.97
N GLU A 421 -1.80 6.33 -23.09
CA GLU A 421 -2.47 5.30 -23.88
C GLU A 421 -2.20 5.42 -25.39
N TYR A 422 -2.09 6.64 -25.92
CA TYR A 422 -1.75 6.88 -27.32
C TYR A 422 -0.27 6.58 -27.61
N ILE A 423 0.66 6.98 -26.73
CA ILE A 423 2.08 6.65 -26.81
C ILE A 423 2.27 5.12 -26.78
N CYS A 424 1.61 4.40 -25.88
CA CYS A 424 1.69 2.93 -25.83
C CYS A 424 1.27 2.27 -27.15
N GLN A 425 0.27 2.82 -27.85
CA GLN A 425 -0.16 2.32 -29.16
C GLN A 425 0.86 2.64 -30.27
N LEU A 426 1.52 3.80 -30.23
CA LEU A 426 2.57 4.18 -31.18
C LEU A 426 3.83 3.33 -31.04
N VAL A 427 4.28 3.08 -29.80
CA VAL A 427 5.55 2.37 -29.54
C VAL A 427 5.44 0.85 -29.64
N LYS A 428 4.24 0.26 -29.47
CA LYS A 428 4.01 -1.20 -29.56
C LYS A 428 4.65 -1.83 -30.82
N PRO A 429 4.38 -1.39 -32.07
CA PRO A 429 4.96 -2.03 -33.26
C PRO A 429 6.47 -1.85 -33.41
N VAL A 430 7.09 -0.86 -32.75
CA VAL A 430 8.55 -0.70 -32.67
C VAL A 430 9.14 -1.75 -31.73
N LEU A 431 8.59 -1.87 -30.52
CA LEU A 431 9.02 -2.86 -29.51
C LEU A 431 8.82 -4.31 -30.00
N GLU A 432 7.74 -4.56 -30.74
CA GLU A 432 7.46 -5.84 -31.42
C GLU A 432 8.32 -6.06 -32.69
N LYS A 433 9.20 -5.11 -33.05
CA LYS A 433 10.09 -5.14 -34.22
C LYS A 433 9.35 -5.31 -35.57
N ARG A 434 8.08 -4.88 -35.63
CA ARG A 434 7.26 -4.86 -36.86
C ARG A 434 7.64 -3.70 -37.78
N VAL A 435 8.17 -2.61 -37.20
CA VAL A 435 8.76 -1.44 -37.87
C VAL A 435 10.02 -1.02 -37.09
N LYS A 436 10.96 -0.31 -37.73
CA LYS A 436 12.13 0.27 -37.05
C LYS A 436 11.78 1.59 -36.37
N SER A 437 11.12 2.49 -37.09
CA SER A 437 10.70 3.77 -36.54
C SER A 437 9.31 4.23 -37.01
N VAL A 438 8.71 5.11 -36.21
CA VAL A 438 7.40 5.75 -36.42
C VAL A 438 7.57 7.26 -36.28
N THR A 439 7.20 8.02 -37.30
CA THR A 439 7.34 9.50 -37.35
C THR A 439 6.02 10.12 -37.82
N VAL A 440 5.54 11.20 -37.18
CA VAL A 440 4.31 11.88 -37.62
C VAL A 440 4.54 12.73 -38.86
N LYS A 441 3.60 12.73 -39.81
CA LYS A 441 3.69 13.50 -41.06
C LYS A 441 3.43 14.99 -40.79
N GLU A 442 4.21 15.90 -41.40
CA GLU A 442 4.04 17.35 -41.28
C GLU A 442 2.58 17.78 -41.46
N ARG A 443 1.93 17.35 -42.56
CA ARG A 443 0.51 17.60 -42.88
C ARG A 443 -0.47 17.35 -41.72
N ALA A 444 -0.19 16.36 -40.87
CA ALA A 444 -1.07 15.95 -39.78
C ALA A 444 -0.83 16.77 -38.52
N CYS A 445 0.41 17.20 -38.29
CA CYS A 445 0.75 18.17 -37.25
C CYS A 445 0.19 19.56 -37.60
N GLU A 446 0.39 20.02 -38.84
CA GLU A 446 -0.12 21.30 -39.36
C GLU A 446 -1.65 21.38 -39.31
N LYS A 447 -2.35 20.34 -39.83
CA LYS A 447 -3.82 20.28 -39.80
C LYS A 447 -4.37 20.34 -38.37
N TYR A 448 -3.77 19.60 -37.44
CA TYR A 448 -4.14 19.62 -36.03
C TYR A 448 -3.90 21.00 -35.42
N PHE A 449 -2.73 21.59 -35.64
CA PHE A 449 -2.37 22.91 -35.10
C PHE A 449 -3.32 24.00 -35.61
N ASN A 450 -3.60 24.05 -36.91
CA ASN A 450 -4.47 25.06 -37.51
C ASN A 450 -5.91 24.98 -36.96
N GLU A 451 -6.49 23.78 -36.85
CA GLU A 451 -7.82 23.57 -36.23
C GLU A 451 -7.83 24.03 -34.76
N VAL A 452 -6.75 23.76 -34.02
CA VAL A 452 -6.60 24.17 -32.62
C VAL A 452 -6.50 25.69 -32.49
N GLN A 453 -5.70 26.37 -33.31
CA GLN A 453 -5.57 27.83 -33.28
C GLN A 453 -6.86 28.55 -33.71
N GLU A 454 -7.55 28.06 -34.75
CA GLU A 454 -8.85 28.58 -35.19
C GLU A 454 -9.86 28.57 -34.02
N ARG A 455 -9.95 27.43 -33.31
CA ARG A 455 -10.82 27.28 -32.14
C ARG A 455 -10.40 28.15 -30.96
N LEU A 456 -9.10 28.28 -30.69
CA LEU A 456 -8.56 29.10 -29.60
C LEU A 456 -8.83 30.59 -29.80
N GLY A 457 -8.81 31.08 -31.04
CA GLY A 457 -9.09 32.48 -31.38
C GLY A 457 -10.49 32.97 -30.94
N GLY A 458 -11.46 32.06 -30.80
CA GLY A 458 -12.80 32.37 -30.28
C GLY A 458 -12.94 32.34 -28.75
N THR A 459 -11.89 31.98 -28.00
CA THR A 459 -11.96 31.77 -26.54
C THR A 459 -11.54 33.00 -25.72
N SER A 460 -11.89 33.01 -24.44
CA SER A 460 -11.43 34.03 -23.49
C SER A 460 -9.90 34.13 -23.39
N PHE A 461 -9.16 33.04 -23.66
CA PHE A 461 -7.70 33.07 -23.74
C PHE A 461 -7.18 34.06 -24.81
N ALA A 462 -7.89 34.22 -25.93
CA ALA A 462 -7.50 35.11 -27.01
C ALA A 462 -7.67 36.60 -26.67
N SER A 463 -8.48 36.95 -25.66
CA SER A 463 -8.88 38.33 -25.33
C SER A 463 -7.69 39.32 -25.34
N PRO A 464 -7.73 40.40 -26.17
CA PRO A 464 -6.61 41.32 -26.32
C PRO A 464 -6.36 42.15 -25.04
N ASN A 465 -7.39 42.35 -24.22
CA ASN A 465 -7.34 43.13 -22.98
C ASN A 465 -6.66 42.37 -21.83
N CYS A 466 -6.09 41.18 -22.08
CA CYS A 466 -5.48 40.35 -21.04
C CYS A 466 -4.15 39.72 -21.48
N ARG A 467 -3.10 40.05 -20.72
CA ARG A 467 -1.79 39.38 -20.77
C ARG A 467 -1.79 38.16 -19.83
N SER A 468 -1.55 36.98 -20.40
CA SER A 468 -1.57 35.68 -19.73
C SER A 468 -0.44 34.82 -20.28
N TRP A 469 0.18 33.96 -19.46
CA TRP A 469 1.30 33.11 -19.90
C TRP A 469 0.89 32.05 -20.94
N TYR A 470 -0.41 31.84 -21.16
CA TYR A 470 -0.94 30.92 -22.16
C TYR A 470 -0.60 31.29 -23.61
N LYS A 471 -0.24 32.56 -23.87
CA LYS A 471 -0.01 33.10 -25.21
C LYS A 471 1.23 33.99 -25.30
N ARG A 472 1.82 34.01 -26.50
CA ARG A 472 2.94 34.86 -26.89
C ARG A 472 2.51 36.32 -27.05
N GLU A 473 3.49 37.21 -27.23
CA GLU A 473 3.26 38.66 -27.41
C GLU A 473 2.52 38.99 -28.72
N ASP A 474 2.71 38.16 -29.75
CA ASP A 474 1.94 38.16 -31.01
C ASP A 474 0.49 37.66 -30.86
N GLY A 475 0.10 37.20 -29.67
CA GLY A 475 -1.23 36.71 -29.34
C GLY A 475 -1.45 35.20 -29.53
N LEU A 476 -0.50 34.48 -30.12
CA LEU A 476 -0.64 33.05 -30.43
C LEU A 476 -0.65 32.18 -29.16
N ILE A 477 -1.65 31.28 -29.03
CA ILE A 477 -1.86 30.47 -27.84
C ILE A 477 -1.19 29.10 -28.02
N THR A 478 -0.01 28.91 -27.43
CA THR A 478 0.80 27.69 -27.61
C THR A 478 0.66 26.69 -26.46
N ASN A 479 0.19 27.12 -25.28
CA ASN A 479 0.09 26.24 -24.10
C ASN A 479 -1.23 25.46 -24.02
N ASN A 480 -2.37 26.12 -24.26
CA ASN A 480 -3.69 25.59 -23.88
C ASN A 480 -4.36 24.71 -24.94
N TRP A 481 -5.12 23.72 -24.46
CA TRP A 481 -6.05 22.91 -25.24
C TRP A 481 -7.35 23.68 -25.54
N CYS A 482 -7.99 23.38 -26.67
CA CYS A 482 -9.13 24.10 -27.23
C CYS A 482 -10.49 23.37 -27.08
N GLY A 483 -10.57 22.38 -26.18
CA GLY A 483 -11.75 21.55 -25.98
C GLY A 483 -11.89 21.02 -24.57
N THR A 484 -12.83 20.09 -24.41
CA THR A 484 -13.04 19.31 -23.18
C THR A 484 -11.97 18.23 -23.01
N VAL A 485 -11.80 17.71 -21.80
CA VAL A 485 -10.95 16.53 -21.57
C VAL A 485 -11.57 15.31 -22.24
N VAL A 486 -12.89 15.20 -22.22
CA VAL A 486 -13.63 14.11 -22.87
C VAL A 486 -13.45 14.12 -24.40
N GLU A 487 -13.36 15.29 -25.04
CA GLU A 487 -13.01 15.37 -26.46
C GLU A 487 -11.58 14.88 -26.72
N TYR A 488 -10.61 15.36 -25.93
CA TYR A 488 -9.20 14.98 -26.08
C TYR A 488 -8.99 13.47 -25.89
N GLN A 489 -9.63 12.88 -24.87
CA GLN A 489 -9.63 11.43 -24.62
C GLN A 489 -10.25 10.64 -25.78
N ASN A 490 -11.30 11.14 -26.42
CA ASN A 490 -11.86 10.48 -27.61
C ASN A 490 -10.96 10.61 -28.84
N ARG A 491 -10.30 11.77 -29.03
CA ARG A 491 -9.34 12.01 -30.12
C ARG A 491 -8.07 11.15 -30.01
N THR A 492 -7.56 10.97 -28.80
CA THR A 492 -6.35 10.17 -28.50
C THR A 492 -6.64 8.70 -28.17
N LYS A 493 -7.89 8.25 -28.28
CA LYS A 493 -8.30 6.87 -27.97
C LYS A 493 -7.66 5.81 -28.86
N ARG A 494 -7.37 6.15 -30.12
CA ARG A 494 -6.80 5.25 -31.14
C ARG A 494 -5.83 6.01 -32.03
N VAL A 495 -4.69 5.38 -32.36
CA VAL A 495 -3.76 5.92 -33.37
C VAL A 495 -4.38 5.84 -34.76
N ASN A 496 -4.38 6.97 -35.48
CA ASN A 496 -4.67 7.01 -36.90
C ASN A 496 -3.38 6.82 -37.71
N TRP A 497 -3.12 5.61 -38.20
CA TRP A 497 -1.86 5.30 -38.90
C TRP A 497 -1.67 6.07 -40.23
N ASP A 498 -2.74 6.62 -40.82
CA ASP A 498 -2.64 7.51 -41.99
C ASP A 498 -1.90 8.84 -41.70
N ASP A 499 -1.81 9.25 -40.43
CA ASP A 499 -1.09 10.44 -39.99
C ASP A 499 0.41 10.17 -39.72
N TYR A 500 0.84 8.90 -39.72
CA TYR A 500 2.22 8.49 -39.42
C TYR A 500 2.92 7.82 -40.62
N SER A 501 4.22 7.98 -40.72
CA SER A 501 5.12 7.23 -41.60
C SER A 501 5.88 6.17 -40.79
N THR A 502 6.22 5.04 -41.41
CA THR A 502 6.99 3.96 -40.76
C THR A 502 8.17 3.53 -41.60
N THR A 503 9.28 3.16 -40.96
CA THR A 503 10.50 2.64 -41.61
C THR A 503 10.73 1.17 -41.28
N GLY A 504 11.52 0.46 -42.08
CA GLY A 504 11.89 -0.95 -41.85
C GLY A 504 10.75 -1.97 -41.99
N GLY A 505 9.51 -1.51 -42.19
CA GLY A 505 8.30 -2.30 -42.35
C GLY A 505 7.09 -1.38 -42.58
N SER A 506 5.93 -1.96 -42.87
CA SER A 506 4.66 -1.23 -42.99
C SER A 506 3.67 -1.70 -41.92
N TYR A 507 2.98 -0.74 -41.30
CA TYR A 507 2.01 -1.03 -40.25
C TYR A 507 0.73 -0.20 -40.45
N SER A 508 -0.41 -0.90 -40.57
CA SER A 508 -1.74 -0.31 -40.80
C SER A 508 -2.71 -0.55 -39.62
N GLY A 509 -2.18 -0.99 -38.48
CA GLY A 509 -2.95 -1.35 -37.29
C GLY A 509 -3.60 -2.74 -37.35
N GLU A 510 -3.87 -3.31 -36.17
CA GLU A 510 -4.56 -4.59 -36.03
C GLU A 510 -6.06 -4.42 -36.36
N ARG A 511 -6.54 -5.04 -37.44
CA ARG A 511 -7.97 -5.12 -37.75
C ARG A 511 -8.68 -5.94 -36.67
N GLN A 512 -9.34 -5.26 -35.73
CA GLN A 512 -10.25 -5.92 -34.78
C GLN A 512 -11.44 -6.52 -35.54
N THR A 513 -11.41 -7.82 -35.78
CA THR A 513 -12.60 -8.59 -36.15
C THR A 513 -13.56 -8.58 -34.97
N ILE A 514 -14.60 -7.73 -35.03
CA ILE A 514 -15.62 -7.65 -33.97
C ILE A 514 -16.53 -8.89 -34.10
N THR A 515 -16.14 -9.98 -33.46
CA THR A 515 -16.98 -11.17 -33.29
C THR A 515 -18.13 -10.83 -32.34
N ILE A 516 -19.23 -10.32 -32.88
CA ILE A 516 -20.45 -10.01 -32.11
C ILE A 516 -21.04 -11.33 -31.61
N THR A 517 -20.71 -11.71 -30.38
CA THR A 517 -21.40 -12.76 -29.65
C THR A 517 -22.84 -12.28 -29.32
N PRO A 518 -23.88 -13.13 -29.44
CA PRO A 518 -25.29 -12.70 -29.31
C PRO A 518 -25.61 -11.99 -27.99
N SER A 519 -24.89 -12.32 -26.92
CA SER A 519 -24.97 -11.67 -25.61
C SER A 519 -24.80 -10.14 -25.66
N HIS A 520 -23.93 -9.62 -26.54
CA HIS A 520 -23.70 -8.17 -26.65
C HIS A 520 -24.87 -7.44 -27.33
N ALA A 521 -25.55 -8.08 -28.29
CA ALA A 521 -26.78 -7.52 -28.88
C ALA A 521 -27.92 -7.47 -27.86
N ILE A 522 -28.05 -8.51 -27.02
CA ILE A 522 -29.05 -8.57 -25.94
C ILE A 522 -28.77 -7.50 -24.88
N ALA A 523 -27.50 -7.30 -24.47
CA ALA A 523 -27.13 -6.25 -23.54
C ALA A 523 -27.43 -4.83 -24.08
N ALA A 524 -27.17 -4.58 -25.36
CA ALA A 524 -27.51 -3.30 -26.00
C ALA A 524 -29.04 -3.09 -26.09
N ALA A 525 -29.80 -4.13 -26.41
CA ALA A 525 -31.26 -4.08 -26.44
C ALA A 525 -31.88 -3.84 -25.04
N LEU A 526 -31.32 -4.45 -23.98
CA LEU A 526 -31.71 -4.21 -22.60
C LEU A 526 -31.38 -2.79 -22.13
N ALA A 527 -30.22 -2.25 -22.50
CA ALA A 527 -29.87 -0.86 -22.19
C ALA A 527 -30.84 0.13 -22.85
N LEU A 528 -31.18 -0.09 -24.13
CA LEU A 528 -32.19 0.70 -24.84
C LEU A 528 -33.60 0.56 -24.22
N GLY A 529 -34.02 -0.66 -23.85
CA GLY A 529 -35.30 -0.93 -23.20
C GLY A 529 -35.44 -0.31 -21.80
N LEU A 530 -34.34 -0.23 -21.03
CA LEU A 530 -34.33 0.47 -19.74
C LEU A 530 -34.41 2.00 -19.92
N SER A 531 -33.77 2.54 -20.96
CA SER A 531 -33.83 3.98 -21.26
C SER A 531 -35.22 4.47 -21.66
N THR A 532 -36.03 3.63 -22.31
CA THR A 532 -37.41 3.99 -22.69
C THR A 532 -38.40 3.91 -21.54
N MET A 533 -38.21 3.03 -20.55
CA MET A 533 -39.07 3.01 -19.35
C MET A 533 -38.90 4.27 -18.48
N ALA A 534 -37.70 4.84 -18.41
CA ALA A 534 -37.45 6.10 -17.68
C ALA A 534 -38.15 7.32 -18.32
N ALA A 535 -38.46 7.28 -19.62
CA ALA A 535 -39.04 8.40 -20.37
C ALA A 535 -40.58 8.51 -20.26
N VAL A 536 -41.27 7.47 -19.77
CA VAL A 536 -42.75 7.39 -19.80
C VAL A 536 -43.43 8.05 -18.59
N GLN A 537 -42.68 8.36 -17.52
CA GLN A 537 -43.27 8.85 -16.25
C GLN A 537 -43.27 10.37 -16.06
N LEU A 538 -42.85 11.16 -17.07
CA LEU A 538 -42.88 12.64 -17.06
C LEU A 538 -43.38 13.23 -18.39
N GLY A 539 -44.66 13.01 -18.71
CA GLY A 539 -45.31 13.69 -19.83
C GLY A 539 -45.86 15.06 -19.45
N HIS A 540 -45.35 16.15 -20.03
CA HIS A 540 -46.02 16.76 -21.20
C HIS A 540 -45.29 17.96 -21.84
N SER A 541 -45.11 17.91 -23.17
CA SER A 541 -45.08 19.00 -24.18
C SER A 541 -44.35 20.33 -23.87
N GLN A 542 -43.36 20.76 -24.66
CA GLN A 542 -43.57 21.20 -26.06
C GLN A 542 -42.50 20.70 -27.07
N LEU A 543 -42.71 21.00 -28.37
CA LEU A 543 -41.90 20.50 -29.49
C LEU A 543 -40.83 21.47 -29.98
N ILE A 544 -39.64 20.94 -30.30
CA ILE A 544 -38.85 21.37 -31.46
C ILE A 544 -38.45 20.12 -32.26
N ARG A 545 -38.61 20.16 -33.58
CA ARG A 545 -38.15 19.09 -34.50
C ARG A 545 -36.72 19.36 -34.93
N PHE A 546 -35.93 18.31 -35.15
CA PHE A 546 -35.03 18.29 -36.31
C PHE A 546 -34.99 16.91 -36.98
N ARG A 547 -34.46 16.90 -38.21
CA ARG A 547 -34.70 15.87 -39.25
C ARG A 547 -33.37 15.57 -39.92
N ILE A 548 -32.91 14.32 -39.87
CA ILE A 548 -31.71 13.89 -40.59
C ILE A 548 -32.15 13.06 -41.81
N GLN A 549 -31.81 13.56 -43.00
CA GLN A 549 -31.86 12.79 -44.24
C GLN A 549 -30.49 12.15 -44.45
N SER A 550 -30.45 10.84 -44.65
CA SER A 550 -29.35 10.19 -45.35
C SER A 550 -29.51 10.39 -46.87
N PRO A 551 -28.39 10.56 -47.60
CA PRO A 551 -28.36 10.04 -48.96
C PRO A 551 -27.02 9.41 -49.36
N SER A 552 -27.11 8.31 -50.13
CA SER A 552 -26.23 7.94 -51.27
C SER A 552 -24.73 7.63 -51.05
N LEU A 553 -24.07 6.78 -51.85
CA LEU A 553 -24.43 5.57 -52.63
C LEU A 553 -23.13 4.97 -53.24
N CYS A 554 -23.17 3.70 -53.65
CA CYS A 554 -22.29 3.10 -54.69
C CYS A 554 -20.78 2.91 -54.39
N SER A 555 -20.05 1.97 -55.01
CA SER A 555 -20.39 0.97 -56.07
C SER A 555 -19.47 -0.27 -56.08
N ARG A 556 -19.89 -1.30 -56.85
CA ARG A 556 -19.13 -2.49 -57.38
C ARG A 556 -18.76 -3.60 -56.37
N GLY A 557 -18.88 -4.91 -56.69
CA GLY A 557 -19.66 -5.54 -57.77
C GLY A 557 -19.11 -6.86 -58.36
N SER A 558 -19.71 -8.01 -58.03
CA SER A 558 -19.70 -9.31 -58.76
C SER A 558 -20.64 -10.30 -58.03
N SER A 559 -21.83 -10.64 -58.54
CA SER A 559 -22.15 -11.78 -59.45
C SER A 559 -21.85 -13.16 -58.83
N TYR A 560 -22.82 -14.04 -58.55
CA TYR A 560 -23.70 -14.70 -59.54
C TYR A 560 -25.03 -15.27 -59.00
N ALA A 561 -25.93 -15.67 -59.92
CA ALA A 561 -26.98 -16.71 -59.82
C ALA A 561 -28.24 -16.50 -58.93
N SER A 562 -29.22 -15.85 -59.57
CA SER A 562 -30.70 -15.90 -59.43
C SER A 562 -31.41 -17.21 -59.03
N ALA A 563 -32.51 -17.09 -58.25
CA ALA A 563 -33.91 -17.53 -58.55
C ALA A 563 -34.78 -17.60 -57.25
N GLU A 564 -36.11 -17.50 -57.18
CA GLU A 564 -37.15 -16.69 -57.87
C GLU A 564 -38.50 -16.81 -57.05
N LEU A 565 -39.59 -16.09 -57.42
CA LEU A 565 -41.02 -16.32 -57.06
C LEU A 565 -41.58 -16.06 -55.61
N THR A 566 -41.99 -14.81 -55.37
CA THR A 566 -43.36 -14.27 -55.03
C THR A 566 -44.59 -15.19 -54.73
N PRO A 567 -45.75 -14.70 -54.20
CA PRO A 567 -46.03 -13.67 -53.14
C PRO A 567 -47.36 -13.85 -52.28
N ALA A 568 -47.68 -12.87 -51.40
CA ALA A 568 -49.03 -12.46 -50.89
C ALA A 568 -49.80 -13.36 -49.85
N SER A 569 -50.90 -12.97 -49.16
CA SER A 569 -51.81 -11.78 -49.23
C SER A 569 -52.60 -11.44 -47.89
N GLN A 570 -53.15 -10.20 -47.78
CA GLN A 570 -54.45 -9.77 -47.12
C GLN A 570 -54.71 -9.96 -45.57
N ALA A 571 -55.67 -9.29 -44.87
CA ALA A 571 -56.34 -7.95 -45.00
C ALA A 571 -57.28 -7.59 -43.79
N SER A 572 -57.75 -6.31 -43.75
CA SER A 572 -59.04 -5.73 -43.20
C SER A 572 -59.42 -5.62 -41.69
N GLU A 573 -59.36 -4.38 -41.16
CA GLU A 573 -60.45 -3.47 -40.68
C GLU A 573 -61.62 -3.79 -39.68
N ARG A 574 -61.87 -2.80 -38.78
CA ARG A 574 -63.16 -2.19 -38.24
C ARG A 574 -63.85 -2.56 -36.89
N ASP A 575 -64.03 -1.49 -36.08
CA ASP A 575 -65.23 -0.94 -35.37
C ASP A 575 -66.31 -1.77 -34.62
N GLY A 576 -66.61 -1.38 -33.36
CA GLY A 576 -67.88 -0.66 -33.08
C GLY A 576 -68.93 -1.11 -32.02
N ARG A 577 -68.86 -0.56 -30.79
CA ARG A 577 -69.99 -0.15 -29.86
C ARG A 577 -70.99 -1.17 -29.22
N SER A 578 -71.22 -1.08 -27.89
CA SER A 578 -72.44 -0.50 -27.21
C SER A 578 -72.99 -1.14 -25.88
N SER A 579 -73.13 -0.28 -24.85
CA SER A 579 -74.27 -0.13 -23.87
C SER A 579 -74.44 -0.95 -22.53
N PRO A 580 -75.15 -0.39 -21.49
CA PRO A 580 -75.14 -0.77 -20.03
C PRO A 580 -76.59 -1.03 -19.44
N PRO A 581 -77.08 -0.75 -18.18
CA PRO A 581 -76.51 -0.34 -16.84
C PRO A 581 -77.18 -0.91 -15.51
N SER A 582 -76.71 -0.45 -14.31
CA SER A 582 -77.49 -0.17 -13.04
C SER A 582 -78.09 -1.31 -12.12
N PRO A 583 -78.55 -1.08 -10.84
CA PRO A 583 -78.25 -0.10 -9.76
C PRO A 583 -78.03 -0.72 -8.29
N PRO A 584 -78.56 -0.27 -7.10
CA PRO A 584 -77.79 0.54 -6.09
C PRO A 584 -77.94 0.31 -4.52
N THR A 585 -76.97 0.80 -3.70
CA THR A 585 -77.09 1.37 -2.28
C THR A 585 -77.60 0.47 -1.11
N PRO A 586 -77.70 0.87 0.22
CA PRO A 586 -77.47 2.17 0.93
C PRO A 586 -76.78 2.23 2.37
N ILE A 587 -76.18 3.41 2.69
CA ILE A 587 -76.26 4.29 3.91
C ILE A 587 -75.81 3.86 5.35
N GLY A 588 -75.09 4.77 6.05
CA GLY A 588 -74.89 4.87 7.52
C GLY A 588 -74.33 6.26 7.98
N ARG A 589 -74.55 6.72 9.23
CA ARG A 589 -74.28 8.12 9.75
C ARG A 589 -74.32 8.15 11.33
N ILE A 590 -74.04 9.18 12.18
CA ILE A 590 -73.93 10.68 12.18
C ILE A 590 -72.78 11.14 13.17
N HIS A 591 -72.52 12.46 13.31
CA HIS A 591 -71.65 13.17 14.31
C HIS A 591 -72.40 13.51 15.64
N PRO A 592 -71.97 14.43 16.56
CA PRO A 592 -70.67 15.14 16.82
C PRO A 592 -70.25 15.28 18.33
N THR A 593 -69.02 15.76 18.63
CA THR A 593 -68.71 16.63 19.82
C THR A 593 -67.29 17.27 19.76
N THR A 594 -67.02 18.27 20.61
CA THR A 594 -65.75 19.04 20.76
C THR A 594 -65.40 19.27 22.27
N PRO A 595 -64.43 20.10 22.68
CA PRO A 595 -62.97 19.87 22.61
C PRO A 595 -62.24 20.01 23.98
N SER A 596 -61.07 19.36 24.19
CA SER A 596 -60.15 19.73 25.30
C SER A 596 -58.67 19.30 25.16
N ASN A 597 -57.79 20.27 25.43
CA ASN A 597 -56.45 20.26 26.04
C ASN A 597 -55.41 19.11 25.86
N ILE A 598 -54.30 19.49 25.19
CA ILE A 598 -52.90 19.57 25.70
C ILE A 598 -52.07 18.27 26.00
N SER A 599 -50.81 18.33 25.54
CA SER A 599 -49.61 17.56 25.94
C SER A 599 -49.60 16.02 25.93
N SER A 600 -49.14 15.42 24.84
CA SER A 600 -47.86 14.66 24.83
C SER A 600 -47.46 14.27 23.40
N LEU A 601 -46.16 14.30 23.09
CA LEU A 601 -45.58 13.73 21.87
C LEU A 601 -44.33 12.93 22.25
N SER A 602 -44.26 11.69 21.76
CA SER A 602 -43.26 10.71 22.19
C SER A 602 -41.84 11.02 21.69
N PRO A 603 -40.79 10.37 22.24
CA PRO A 603 -39.42 10.57 21.81
C PRO A 603 -39.16 10.28 20.33
N GLU A 604 -39.86 9.31 19.72
CA GLU A 604 -39.63 8.90 18.32
C GLU A 604 -39.88 10.05 17.33
N ALA A 605 -40.85 10.92 17.59
CA ALA A 605 -41.15 12.07 16.73
C ALA A 605 -39.98 13.06 16.63
N ARG A 606 -39.11 13.14 17.65
CA ARG A 606 -37.85 13.90 17.60
C ARG A 606 -36.74 13.16 16.86
N SER A 607 -36.73 11.83 16.88
CA SER A 607 -35.74 11.01 16.16
C SER A 607 -35.98 11.03 14.64
N ILE A 608 -37.22 10.81 14.20
CA ILE A 608 -37.59 10.83 12.77
C ILE A 608 -37.22 12.16 12.10
N ARG A 609 -37.42 13.29 12.81
CA ARG A 609 -37.03 14.62 12.30
C ARG A 609 -35.51 14.81 12.17
N ARG A 610 -34.70 14.13 13.00
CA ARG A 610 -33.23 14.09 12.86
C ARG A 610 -32.80 13.21 11.68
N VAL A 611 -33.38 12.02 11.52
CA VAL A 611 -33.07 11.10 10.41
C VAL A 611 -33.41 11.72 9.05
N LEU A 612 -34.58 12.36 8.92
CA LEU A 612 -34.94 13.07 7.69
C LEU A 612 -34.03 14.29 7.42
N SER A 613 -33.59 15.01 8.46
CA SER A 613 -32.61 16.10 8.32
C SER A 613 -31.23 15.60 7.88
N ALA A 614 -30.83 14.38 8.30
CA ALA A 614 -29.58 13.77 7.86
C ALA A 614 -29.66 13.34 6.39
N LEU A 615 -30.74 12.70 5.97
CA LEU A 615 -30.95 12.28 4.57
C LEU A 615 -30.94 13.48 3.60
N PHE A 616 -31.55 14.61 3.96
CA PHE A 616 -31.48 15.84 3.14
C PHE A 616 -30.08 16.51 3.12
N SER A 617 -29.15 16.13 4.01
CA SER A 617 -27.77 16.63 3.99
C SER A 617 -26.84 15.82 3.06
N MET A 618 -27.27 14.64 2.59
CA MET A 618 -26.43 13.74 1.77
C MET A 618 -26.33 14.13 0.29
N THR A 619 -27.11 15.11 -0.19
CA THR A 619 -27.19 15.49 -1.61
C THR A 619 -26.31 16.67 -2.02
N GLY A 620 -25.74 17.42 -1.07
CA GLY A 620 -24.61 18.33 -1.32
C GLY A 620 -24.84 19.59 -2.18
N LEU A 621 -26.09 19.98 -2.50
CA LEU A 621 -26.35 21.28 -3.16
C LEU A 621 -26.62 22.40 -2.14
N PRO A 622 -25.97 23.59 -2.29
CA PRO A 622 -26.34 24.77 -1.53
C PRO A 622 -27.66 25.39 -2.00
N TYR A 623 -28.48 25.76 -1.02
CA TYR A 623 -29.44 26.89 -1.02
C TYR A 623 -29.57 27.73 -2.31
N PHE A 624 -30.60 27.43 -3.11
CA PHE A 624 -31.31 28.44 -3.90
C PHE A 624 -32.82 28.24 -3.74
N MET A 625 -33.60 29.32 -3.86
CA MET A 625 -35.04 29.41 -3.56
C MET A 625 -35.44 29.07 -2.11
N ARG A 626 -35.32 30.06 -1.21
CA ARG A 626 -36.04 30.05 0.09
C ARG A 626 -36.89 31.31 0.29
N SER A 627 -37.75 31.58 -0.69
CA SER A 627 -38.58 32.80 -0.78
C SER A 627 -39.99 32.52 -1.32
N ALA A 628 -40.66 31.49 -0.79
CA ALA A 628 -42.10 31.22 -1.02
C ALA A 628 -42.77 30.73 0.28
N SER A 629 -44.04 31.11 0.48
CA SER A 629 -44.79 30.85 1.72
C SER A 629 -45.50 29.48 1.73
N PRO A 630 -45.69 28.85 2.90
CA PRO A 630 -46.24 27.50 2.98
C PRO A 630 -47.77 27.47 3.03
N THR A 631 -48.42 26.93 1.99
CA THR A 631 -49.82 26.45 2.10
C THR A 631 -50.07 25.14 1.34
N ARG A 632 -50.87 24.26 1.95
CA ARG A 632 -51.56 23.09 1.37
C ARG A 632 -50.71 22.03 0.63
N ILE A 633 -50.38 20.95 1.35
CA ILE A 633 -50.35 19.59 0.80
C ILE A 633 -51.50 18.80 1.45
N SER A 634 -52.18 17.93 0.68
CA SER A 634 -53.45 17.32 1.09
C SER A 634 -53.28 15.97 1.81
N SER A 635 -54.30 15.60 2.60
CA SER A 635 -54.34 14.41 3.46
C SER A 635 -54.23 13.06 2.73
N ASN A 636 -54.47 13.03 1.41
CA ASN A 636 -54.48 11.79 0.62
C ASN A 636 -53.09 11.16 0.37
N ILE A 637 -52.00 11.87 0.68
CA ILE A 637 -50.63 11.32 0.59
C ILE A 637 -50.27 10.53 1.85
N LEU A 638 -50.67 11.02 3.04
CA LEU A 638 -50.36 10.39 4.32
C LEU A 638 -51.04 9.02 4.48
N SER A 639 -52.29 8.88 4.04
CA SER A 639 -53.04 7.61 4.11
C SER A 639 -52.47 6.50 3.21
N ARG A 640 -51.83 6.86 2.08
CA ARG A 640 -51.14 5.89 1.22
C ARG A 640 -49.81 5.42 1.81
N LEU A 641 -49.09 6.31 2.52
CA LEU A 641 -47.85 5.95 3.20
C LEU A 641 -48.08 5.04 4.43
N SER A 642 -49.15 5.25 5.21
CA SER A 642 -49.48 4.35 6.33
C SER A 642 -49.86 2.94 5.87
N SER A 643 -50.50 2.81 4.70
CA SER A 643 -50.82 1.50 4.11
C SER A 643 -49.56 0.69 3.77
N PHE A 644 -48.53 1.36 3.25
CA PHE A 644 -47.26 0.71 2.87
C PHE A 644 -46.42 0.28 4.08
N ALA A 645 -46.51 1.01 5.20
CA ALA A 645 -45.80 0.68 6.44
C ALA A 645 -46.39 -0.57 7.13
N ASN A 646 -47.71 -0.72 7.16
CA ASN A 646 -48.38 -1.82 7.87
C ASN A 646 -48.18 -3.20 7.20
N HIS A 647 -47.75 -3.27 5.94
CA HIS A 647 -47.51 -4.55 5.26
C HIS A 647 -46.12 -5.16 5.53
N PHE A 648 -45.27 -4.48 6.30
CA PHE A 648 -43.90 -4.93 6.61
C PHE A 648 -43.69 -5.46 8.03
N HIS A 649 -44.74 -5.55 8.85
CA HIS A 649 -44.61 -5.72 10.30
C HIS A 649 -45.01 -7.09 10.88
N THR A 650 -45.37 -8.08 10.03
CA THR A 650 -45.96 -9.35 10.47
C THR A 650 -45.32 -10.62 9.90
N THR A 651 -43.98 -10.70 9.82
CA THR A 651 -43.22 -11.97 9.88
C THR A 651 -41.75 -11.71 10.22
N MET A 652 -41.33 -12.01 11.44
CA MET A 652 -39.94 -11.94 11.92
C MET A 652 -39.68 -13.05 12.95
N PRO A 653 -38.97 -14.14 12.60
CA PRO A 653 -38.29 -14.99 13.57
C PRO A 653 -36.92 -14.38 13.94
N HIS A 654 -36.33 -14.83 15.05
CA HIS A 654 -35.07 -14.30 15.57
C HIS A 654 -33.83 -14.60 14.68
N GLN A 655 -32.83 -13.71 14.80
CA GLN A 655 -31.40 -13.89 14.52
C GLN A 655 -31.00 -15.01 13.54
N ILE A 656 -30.71 -14.63 12.29
CA ILE A 656 -29.99 -15.51 11.35
C ILE A 656 -28.48 -15.49 11.70
N ASN A 657 -28.00 -16.56 12.32
CA ASN A 657 -26.56 -16.84 12.45
C ASN A 657 -26.01 -17.29 11.09
N THR A 658 -24.96 -16.63 10.60
CA THR A 658 -24.42 -16.87 9.25
C THR A 658 -23.54 -18.11 9.12
N LYS A 659 -23.21 -18.83 10.21
CA LYS A 659 -22.36 -20.03 10.16
C LYS A 659 -22.97 -21.24 9.44
N THR A 660 -24.29 -21.26 9.17
CA THR A 660 -24.97 -22.35 8.43
C THR A 660 -26.02 -21.84 7.45
N VAL A 661 -25.59 -21.35 6.27
CA VAL A 661 -26.51 -21.06 5.15
C VAL A 661 -26.75 -22.35 4.36
N ASN A 662 -28.02 -22.66 4.10
CA ASN A 662 -28.45 -23.94 3.55
C ASN A 662 -28.01 -24.12 2.07
N PRO A 663 -27.23 -25.16 1.70
CA PRO A 663 -26.61 -25.28 0.36
C PRO A 663 -27.50 -25.14 -0.89
N PRO A 664 -28.78 -25.60 -0.92
CA PRO A 664 -29.56 -25.64 -2.16
C PRO A 664 -29.78 -24.29 -2.86
N VAL A 665 -29.79 -23.19 -2.10
CA VAL A 665 -30.12 -21.85 -2.64
C VAL A 665 -28.95 -21.22 -3.40
N ILE A 666 -27.71 -21.60 -3.09
CA ILE A 666 -26.51 -21.08 -3.78
C ILE A 666 -26.26 -21.86 -5.08
N SER A 667 -26.59 -23.16 -5.11
CA SER A 667 -26.37 -24.05 -6.26
C SER A 667 -27.04 -23.56 -7.56
N SER A 668 -28.23 -22.95 -7.47
CA SER A 668 -28.97 -22.46 -8.65
C SER A 668 -28.40 -21.15 -9.21
N ALA A 669 -27.83 -20.30 -8.35
CA ALA A 669 -27.17 -19.05 -8.77
C ALA A 669 -25.83 -19.28 -9.47
N LEU A 670 -25.15 -20.41 -9.21
CA LEU A 670 -23.86 -20.76 -9.79
C LEU A 670 -23.94 -21.52 -11.13
N MET A 671 -25.14 -21.98 -11.56
CA MET A 671 -25.33 -22.69 -12.82
C MET A 671 -24.71 -22.00 -14.07
N PRO A 672 -24.78 -20.66 -14.26
CA PRO A 672 -24.18 -20.00 -15.41
C PRO A 672 -22.65 -20.10 -15.51
N PHE A 673 -21.98 -20.51 -14.43
CA PHE A 673 -20.51 -20.62 -14.34
C PHE A 673 -20.01 -22.06 -14.37
N GLY A 674 -20.89 -23.07 -14.47
CA GLY A 674 -20.51 -24.49 -14.54
C GLY A 674 -20.02 -25.10 -13.22
N LEU A 675 -20.09 -24.37 -12.10
CA LEU A 675 -19.56 -24.79 -10.81
C LEU A 675 -20.59 -25.62 -10.01
N GLN A 676 -20.68 -26.92 -10.31
CA GLN A 676 -21.41 -27.88 -9.48
C GLN A 676 -20.47 -28.54 -8.47
N ASN A 677 -20.79 -28.47 -7.17
CA ASN A 677 -20.04 -29.15 -6.11
C ASN A 677 -20.27 -30.67 -6.15
N THR A 678 -19.26 -31.40 -6.62
CA THR A 678 -19.07 -32.83 -6.39
C THR A 678 -17.69 -33.03 -5.73
N LYS A 679 -17.41 -34.18 -5.09
CA LYS A 679 -16.06 -34.44 -4.52
C LYS A 679 -14.95 -34.39 -5.58
N GLU A 680 -15.23 -34.81 -6.81
CA GLU A 680 -14.28 -34.63 -7.93
C GLU A 680 -14.12 -33.16 -8.33
N THR A 681 -15.19 -32.36 -8.29
CA THR A 681 -15.09 -30.93 -8.59
C THR A 681 -14.26 -30.21 -7.53
N SER A 682 -14.40 -30.53 -6.23
CA SER A 682 -13.62 -29.87 -5.17
C SER A 682 -12.12 -30.21 -5.26
N MET A 683 -11.75 -31.46 -5.61
CA MET A 683 -10.34 -31.80 -5.88
C MET A 683 -9.76 -31.03 -7.08
N LYS A 684 -10.56 -30.75 -8.10
CA LYS A 684 -10.17 -29.94 -9.27
C LYS A 684 -10.25 -28.43 -9.01
N SER A 685 -11.07 -27.99 -8.04
CA SER A 685 -11.19 -26.59 -7.63
C SER A 685 -9.96 -26.13 -6.85
N TRP A 686 -9.51 -26.84 -5.82
CA TRP A 686 -8.44 -26.29 -4.96
C TRP A 686 -7.13 -26.01 -5.72
N GLN A 687 -6.82 -26.77 -6.77
CA GLN A 687 -5.66 -26.49 -7.63
C GLN A 687 -5.84 -25.19 -8.43
N LEU A 688 -7.05 -24.96 -8.96
CA LEU A 688 -7.40 -23.71 -9.64
C LEU A 688 -7.49 -22.54 -8.65
N ASP A 689 -7.94 -22.77 -7.42
CA ASP A 689 -8.01 -21.77 -6.36
C ASP A 689 -6.62 -21.44 -5.80
N ALA A 690 -5.71 -22.41 -5.68
CA ALA A 690 -4.29 -22.18 -5.42
C ALA A 690 -3.63 -21.40 -6.55
N GLN A 691 -3.95 -21.68 -7.83
CA GLN A 691 -3.52 -20.86 -8.96
C GLN A 691 -4.09 -19.43 -8.92
N ARG A 692 -5.36 -19.25 -8.53
CA ARG A 692 -5.99 -17.94 -8.34
C ARG A 692 -5.36 -17.16 -7.18
N ILE A 693 -5.04 -17.81 -6.06
CA ILE A 693 -4.38 -17.20 -4.90
C ILE A 693 -2.94 -16.84 -5.29
N LYS A 694 -2.20 -17.75 -5.94
CA LYS A 694 -0.86 -17.46 -6.48
C LYS A 694 -0.89 -16.27 -7.45
N ALA A 695 -1.79 -16.25 -8.43
CA ALA A 695 -1.91 -15.13 -9.36
C ALA A 695 -2.27 -13.81 -8.65
N GLN A 696 -3.02 -13.85 -7.54
CA GLN A 696 -3.30 -12.70 -6.68
C GLN A 696 -2.12 -12.29 -5.79
N LEU A 697 -1.20 -13.21 -5.47
CA LEU A 697 0.08 -12.95 -4.78
C LEU A 697 1.16 -12.42 -5.74
N ASP A 698 1.18 -12.91 -6.98
CA ASP A 698 2.12 -12.50 -8.03
C ASP A 698 1.90 -11.02 -8.44
N VAL A 699 0.67 -10.50 -8.30
CA VAL A 699 0.33 -9.07 -8.52
C VAL A 699 0.42 -8.21 -7.24
N LYS A 700 1.01 -8.73 -6.16
CA LYS A 700 1.21 -7.99 -4.89
C LYS A 700 2.67 -7.61 -4.71
N HIS A 701 2.89 -6.31 -4.53
CA HIS A 701 4.20 -5.70 -4.73
C HIS A 701 5.06 -5.72 -3.46
N THR A 702 4.45 -5.58 -2.28
CA THR A 702 5.13 -5.80 -1.00
C THR A 702 4.74 -7.14 -0.38
N ASP A 703 5.60 -7.69 0.48
CA ASP A 703 5.24 -8.90 1.24
C ASP A 703 4.17 -8.61 2.30
N LEU A 704 4.03 -7.35 2.75
CA LEU A 704 2.92 -6.93 3.61
C LEU A 704 1.56 -7.00 2.87
N ASP A 705 1.50 -6.65 1.58
CA ASP A 705 0.28 -6.83 0.76
C ASP A 705 -0.11 -8.30 0.62
N LYS A 706 0.89 -9.19 0.59
CA LYS A 706 0.74 -10.65 0.53
C LYS A 706 0.27 -11.20 1.88
N TYR A 707 0.89 -10.79 2.98
CA TYR A 707 0.46 -11.07 4.35
C TYR A 707 -1.01 -10.68 4.57
N MET A 708 -1.37 -9.43 4.27
CA MET A 708 -2.74 -8.93 4.47
C MET A 708 -3.77 -9.71 3.65
N TYR A 709 -3.38 -10.24 2.48
CA TYR A 709 -4.24 -11.08 1.66
C TYR A 709 -4.36 -12.51 2.19
N LEU A 710 -3.24 -13.15 2.55
CA LEU A 710 -3.23 -14.48 3.16
C LEU A 710 -4.02 -14.50 4.48
N ALA A 711 -3.83 -13.48 5.33
CA ALA A 711 -4.63 -13.24 6.53
C ALA A 711 -6.12 -13.03 6.19
N SER A 712 -6.46 -12.35 5.08
CA SER A 712 -7.86 -12.20 4.67
C SER A 712 -8.53 -13.52 4.30
N LEU A 713 -7.84 -14.41 3.56
CA LEU A 713 -8.34 -15.74 3.18
C LEU A 713 -8.50 -16.66 4.39
N ARG A 714 -7.51 -16.67 5.29
CA ARG A 714 -7.55 -17.39 6.56
C ARG A 714 -8.73 -16.91 7.41
N ARG A 715 -8.93 -15.60 7.50
CA ARG A 715 -10.00 -14.99 8.29
C ARG A 715 -11.39 -15.29 7.73
N GLU A 716 -11.58 -15.22 6.41
CA GLU A 716 -12.87 -15.43 5.73
C GLU A 716 -13.51 -16.80 6.04
N GLY A 717 -12.70 -17.83 6.28
CA GLY A 717 -13.18 -19.15 6.71
C GLY A 717 -13.56 -20.06 5.54
N GLY A 718 -14.28 -21.15 5.85
CA GLY A 718 -14.76 -22.11 4.86
C GLY A 718 -13.67 -22.57 3.87
N GLU A 719 -14.02 -22.61 2.58
CA GLU A 719 -13.11 -23.02 1.52
C GLU A 719 -11.94 -22.04 1.30
N ALA A 720 -12.07 -20.74 1.65
CA ALA A 720 -10.96 -19.79 1.57
C ALA A 720 -9.86 -20.09 2.60
N ARG A 721 -10.26 -20.46 3.83
CA ARG A 721 -9.34 -20.93 4.89
C ARG A 721 -8.69 -22.27 4.54
N LYS A 722 -9.44 -23.21 3.94
CA LYS A 722 -8.88 -24.47 3.43
C LYS A 722 -7.86 -24.24 2.32
N ALA A 723 -8.19 -23.41 1.32
CA ALA A 723 -7.29 -23.08 0.23
C ALA A 723 -6.01 -22.37 0.71
N PHE A 724 -6.13 -21.48 1.71
CA PHE A 724 -4.96 -20.90 2.41
C PHE A 724 -4.07 -21.98 3.03
N TYR A 725 -4.63 -22.90 3.83
CA TYR A 725 -3.82 -23.93 4.48
C TYR A 725 -3.25 -24.97 3.52
N LYS A 726 -3.98 -25.34 2.46
CA LYS A 726 -3.43 -26.23 1.43
C LYS A 726 -2.31 -25.57 0.63
N LEU A 727 -2.40 -24.26 0.36
CA LEU A 727 -1.31 -23.51 -0.26
C LEU A 727 -0.06 -23.53 0.62
N MET A 728 -0.21 -23.24 1.93
CA MET A 728 0.86 -23.35 2.92
C MET A 728 1.46 -24.76 2.97
N GLN A 729 0.64 -25.81 2.99
CA GLN A 729 1.10 -27.22 2.99
C GLN A 729 1.81 -27.62 1.67
N SER A 730 1.41 -27.06 0.53
CA SER A 730 1.91 -27.45 -0.79
C SER A 730 3.27 -26.86 -1.17
N ALA A 731 3.68 -25.77 -0.53
CA ALA A 731 4.96 -25.11 -0.75
C ALA A 731 5.38 -24.29 0.48
N THR A 732 5.59 -24.97 1.61
CA THR A 732 5.81 -24.34 2.92
C THR A 732 6.98 -23.36 2.91
N GLU A 733 8.10 -23.70 2.25
CA GLU A 733 9.26 -22.83 2.12
C GLU A 733 8.95 -21.51 1.37
N GLN A 734 8.07 -21.55 0.36
CA GLN A 734 7.70 -20.37 -0.42
C GLN A 734 6.77 -19.41 0.33
N TYR A 735 5.77 -19.96 1.05
CA TYR A 735 4.72 -19.14 1.67
C TYR A 735 4.95 -18.83 3.15
N THR A 736 5.80 -19.60 3.85
CA THR A 736 6.16 -19.31 5.25
C THR A 736 6.78 -17.92 5.43
N PRO A 737 7.72 -17.42 4.60
CA PRO A 737 8.26 -16.07 4.78
C PRO A 737 7.22 -14.93 4.69
N LEU A 738 6.04 -15.19 4.11
CA LEU A 738 4.97 -14.21 3.92
C LEU A 738 3.96 -14.16 5.07
N VAL A 739 3.81 -15.25 5.84
CA VAL A 739 2.94 -15.29 7.05
C VAL A 739 3.75 -15.38 8.36
N TYR A 740 4.91 -16.01 8.27
CA TYR A 740 5.99 -16.17 9.25
C TYR A 740 6.91 -14.93 9.39
N THR A 741 8.06 -15.12 10.03
CA THR A 741 9.22 -14.22 9.91
C THR A 741 9.79 -14.23 8.49
N PRO A 742 10.22 -13.08 7.91
CA PRO A 742 10.29 -11.76 8.53
C PRO A 742 9.00 -10.94 8.46
N THR A 743 8.09 -11.25 7.53
CA THR A 743 6.95 -10.38 7.16
C THR A 743 5.99 -10.13 8.32
N VAL A 744 5.78 -11.12 9.20
CA VAL A 744 4.94 -10.98 10.40
C VAL A 744 5.44 -9.87 11.33
N GLY A 745 6.75 -9.63 11.41
CA GLY A 745 7.31 -8.55 12.25
C GLY A 745 6.88 -7.17 11.76
N LEU A 746 6.96 -6.93 10.45
CA LEU A 746 6.44 -5.71 9.81
C LEU A 746 4.91 -5.58 9.96
N ALA A 747 4.20 -6.71 9.94
CA ALA A 747 2.75 -6.75 10.19
C ALA A 747 2.39 -6.45 11.66
N CYS A 748 3.25 -6.80 12.62
CA CYS A 748 3.08 -6.42 14.04
C CYS A 748 3.36 -4.93 14.26
N GLN A 749 4.45 -4.41 13.68
CA GLN A 749 4.79 -2.97 13.74
C GLN A 749 3.68 -2.08 13.14
N LYS A 750 2.98 -2.57 12.11
CA LYS A 750 1.89 -1.87 11.44
C LYS A 750 0.50 -2.43 11.77
N PHE A 751 0.37 -3.18 12.87
CA PHE A 751 -0.84 -3.98 13.15
C PHE A 751 -2.10 -3.10 13.26
N SER A 752 -1.96 -1.90 13.82
CA SER A 752 -3.07 -0.96 14.01
C SER A 752 -3.47 -0.27 12.71
N GLU A 753 -2.52 -0.02 11.81
CA GLU A 753 -2.69 0.58 10.49
C GLU A 753 -3.35 -0.40 9.51
N ILE A 754 -2.93 -1.67 9.54
CA ILE A 754 -3.47 -2.73 8.67
C ILE A 754 -4.74 -3.37 9.21
N PHE A 755 -5.17 -3.02 10.43
CA PHE A 755 -6.33 -3.62 11.09
C PHE A 755 -7.61 -3.44 10.24
N PRO A 756 -8.31 -4.52 9.83
CA PRO A 756 -9.36 -4.40 8.83
C PRO A 756 -10.56 -3.57 9.29
N VAL A 757 -10.76 -2.40 8.68
CA VAL A 757 -11.90 -1.52 8.98
C VAL A 757 -13.21 -2.26 8.68
N GLY A 758 -14.05 -2.39 9.71
CA GLY A 758 -15.27 -3.19 9.68
C GLY A 758 -15.20 -4.48 10.50
N ALA A 759 -14.02 -4.90 10.99
CA ALA A 759 -13.82 -6.13 11.77
C ALA A 759 -14.55 -6.22 13.12
N ARG A 760 -15.41 -5.25 13.50
CA ARG A 760 -16.18 -5.25 14.76
C ARG A 760 -17.13 -6.45 14.92
N THR A 761 -17.37 -7.22 13.86
CA THR A 761 -18.12 -8.49 13.87
C THR A 761 -17.27 -9.71 13.48
N TYR A 762 -15.98 -9.54 13.18
CA TYR A 762 -15.07 -10.64 12.83
C TYR A 762 -13.59 -10.23 13.01
N VAL A 763 -13.09 -10.37 14.23
CA VAL A 763 -11.66 -10.28 14.59
C VAL A 763 -11.14 -11.70 14.81
N GLU A 764 -9.89 -11.97 14.45
CA GLU A 764 -9.21 -13.23 14.78
C GLU A 764 -8.54 -13.13 16.16
N GLY A 765 -8.62 -14.21 16.94
CA GLY A 765 -8.08 -14.31 18.30
C GLY A 765 -8.98 -13.73 19.40
N MET A 766 -8.43 -13.67 20.61
CA MET A 766 -9.04 -13.11 21.81
C MET A 766 -8.11 -12.03 22.40
N TYR A 767 -8.70 -10.92 22.85
CA TYR A 767 -7.98 -9.75 23.35
C TYR A 767 -8.44 -9.51 24.78
N LEU A 768 -7.55 -9.74 25.75
CA LEU A 768 -7.81 -9.54 27.17
C LEU A 768 -6.96 -8.37 27.64
N ASN A 769 -7.57 -7.36 28.23
CA ASN A 769 -6.89 -6.11 28.60
C ASN A 769 -7.05 -5.80 30.09
N LEU A 770 -6.09 -5.05 30.66
CA LEU A 770 -6.01 -4.80 32.10
C LEU A 770 -7.29 -4.19 32.72
N THR A 771 -8.10 -3.46 31.96
CA THR A 771 -9.37 -2.88 32.47
C THR A 771 -10.48 -3.92 32.71
N GLN A 772 -10.26 -5.17 32.30
CA GLN A 772 -11.16 -6.32 32.51
C GLN A 772 -10.78 -7.16 33.74
N GLN A 773 -9.82 -6.72 34.56
CA GLN A 773 -9.43 -7.45 35.78
C GLN A 773 -10.62 -7.62 36.74
N GLY A 774 -10.74 -8.81 37.34
CA GLY A 774 -11.90 -9.27 38.12
C GLY A 774 -13.09 -9.73 37.29
N GLN A 775 -13.00 -9.77 35.95
CA GLN A 775 -14.06 -10.17 35.02
C GLN A 775 -13.57 -11.13 33.92
N ILE A 776 -12.30 -11.58 33.93
CA ILE A 776 -11.72 -12.32 32.80
C ILE A 776 -12.45 -13.65 32.55
N ALA A 777 -12.89 -14.35 33.60
CA ALA A 777 -13.71 -15.57 33.46
C ALA A 777 -15.03 -15.32 32.69
N GLN A 778 -15.67 -14.16 32.88
CA GLN A 778 -16.86 -13.77 32.11
C GLN A 778 -16.50 -13.44 30.66
N VAL A 779 -15.42 -12.68 30.44
CA VAL A 779 -14.97 -12.30 29.08
C VAL A 779 -14.60 -13.53 28.24
N VAL A 780 -13.92 -14.52 28.83
CA VAL A 780 -13.54 -15.78 28.17
C VAL A 780 -14.77 -16.61 27.81
N ASP A 781 -15.77 -16.71 28.69
CA ASP A 781 -17.00 -17.46 28.43
C ASP A 781 -17.94 -16.76 27.43
N GLU A 782 -18.08 -15.43 27.51
CA GLU A 782 -18.81 -14.64 26.50
C GLU A 782 -18.16 -14.76 25.11
N TRP A 783 -16.82 -14.68 25.03
CA TRP A 783 -16.10 -14.90 23.78
C TRP A 783 -16.32 -16.33 23.25
N ALA A 784 -16.28 -17.34 24.12
CA ALA A 784 -16.50 -18.74 23.73
C ALA A 784 -17.90 -18.95 23.13
N LYS A 785 -18.93 -18.36 23.76
CA LYS A 785 -20.32 -18.40 23.29
C LYS A 785 -20.52 -17.64 21.98
N VAL A 786 -19.83 -16.51 21.78
CA VAL A 786 -19.84 -15.77 20.50
C VAL A 786 -19.19 -16.58 19.37
N GLN A 787 -18.14 -17.36 19.66
CA GLN A 787 -17.58 -18.29 18.68
C GLN A 787 -18.47 -19.52 18.44
N GLY A 788 -19.35 -19.86 19.37
CA GLY A 788 -20.25 -21.01 19.29
C GLY A 788 -19.62 -22.31 19.80
N TYR A 789 -18.62 -22.23 20.68
CA TYR A 789 -18.12 -23.39 21.41
C TYR A 789 -19.16 -23.87 22.43
N PRO A 790 -19.26 -25.18 22.71
CA PRO A 790 -20.22 -25.72 23.66
C PRO A 790 -19.98 -25.22 25.09
N ASP A 791 -21.05 -25.08 25.87
CA ASP A 791 -21.02 -24.79 27.31
C ASP A 791 -20.53 -25.98 28.15
N ALA A 792 -20.55 -27.19 27.58
CA ALA A 792 -20.00 -28.38 28.21
C ALA A 792 -18.46 -28.31 28.23
N VAL A 793 -17.90 -28.07 29.42
CA VAL A 793 -16.45 -28.03 29.68
C VAL A 793 -15.76 -29.39 29.44
N SER A 794 -16.52 -30.48 29.42
CA SER A 794 -16.07 -31.83 29.08
C SER A 794 -16.73 -32.32 27.78
N GLY A 795 -16.05 -32.14 26.64
CA GLY A 795 -16.52 -32.62 25.34
C GLY A 795 -15.57 -32.29 24.19
N SER A 796 -15.68 -33.05 23.09
CA SER A 796 -14.99 -32.75 21.82
C SER A 796 -15.54 -31.47 21.19
N GLY A 797 -14.67 -30.66 20.58
CA GLY A 797 -15.08 -29.42 19.90
C GLY A 797 -14.81 -28.14 20.68
N LEU A 798 -14.04 -28.21 21.77
CA LEU A 798 -13.43 -27.05 22.42
C LEU A 798 -12.05 -26.74 21.79
N PRO A 799 -11.49 -25.54 22.02
CA PRO A 799 -10.09 -25.22 21.71
C PRO A 799 -9.12 -26.18 22.41
N GLU A 800 -8.11 -26.63 21.66
CA GLU A 800 -7.08 -27.58 22.12
C GLU A 800 -5.72 -26.91 22.31
N ILE A 801 -5.48 -25.77 21.66
CA ILE A 801 -4.24 -25.00 21.85
C ILE A 801 -4.44 -23.48 21.71
N CYS A 802 -3.72 -22.72 22.53
CA CYS A 802 -3.53 -21.29 22.34
C CYS A 802 -2.05 -20.89 22.29
N VAL A 803 -1.79 -19.77 21.61
CA VAL A 803 -0.52 -19.04 21.69
C VAL A 803 -0.83 -17.69 22.31
N ILE A 804 -0.11 -17.31 23.36
CA ILE A 804 -0.38 -16.15 24.20
C ILE A 804 0.85 -15.23 24.29
N THR A 805 0.64 -13.92 24.15
CA THR A 805 1.69 -12.89 24.27
C THR A 805 1.15 -11.64 24.96
N ASP A 806 2.01 -10.87 25.65
CA ASP A 806 1.72 -9.49 26.04
C ASP A 806 2.33 -8.45 25.06
N GLY A 807 3.04 -8.90 24.03
CA GLY A 807 3.69 -8.05 23.02
C GLY A 807 4.83 -7.18 23.54
N SER A 808 5.38 -7.47 24.74
CA SER A 808 6.47 -6.68 25.34
C SER A 808 7.83 -6.85 24.67
N ARG A 809 8.03 -7.92 23.89
CA ARG A 809 9.29 -8.21 23.20
C ARG A 809 9.05 -9.00 21.92
N ILE A 810 8.39 -8.38 20.94
CA ILE A 810 8.10 -9.02 19.65
C ILE A 810 9.40 -9.18 18.84
N LEU A 811 9.85 -10.42 18.64
CA LEU A 811 11.07 -10.76 17.92
C LEU A 811 12.28 -9.94 18.42
N GLY A 812 13.03 -9.33 17.50
CA GLY A 812 14.05 -8.30 17.78
C GLY A 812 13.54 -6.85 17.67
N LEU A 813 12.22 -6.63 17.67
CA LEU A 813 11.58 -5.34 17.39
C LEU A 813 11.13 -4.58 18.65
N GLY A 814 11.16 -5.23 19.82
CA GLY A 814 10.86 -4.61 21.12
C GLY A 814 9.37 -4.65 21.49
N ASP A 815 8.94 -3.68 22.30
CA ASP A 815 7.55 -3.56 22.75
C ASP A 815 6.66 -3.02 21.62
N LEU A 816 5.69 -3.82 21.17
CA LEU A 816 4.69 -3.44 20.17
C LEU A 816 3.25 -3.46 20.73
N GLY A 817 3.08 -3.63 22.05
CA GLY A 817 1.78 -3.63 22.71
C GLY A 817 0.79 -4.64 22.11
N LEU A 818 -0.45 -4.19 21.89
CA LEU A 818 -1.50 -4.99 21.22
C LEU A 818 -1.09 -5.45 19.81
N GLY A 819 -0.16 -4.76 19.16
CA GLY A 819 0.34 -5.13 17.82
C GLY A 819 1.05 -6.48 17.78
N GLY A 820 1.42 -7.04 18.93
CA GLY A 820 2.03 -8.37 19.03
C GLY A 820 1.15 -9.53 18.55
N MET A 821 -0.17 -9.34 18.44
CA MET A 821 -1.14 -10.37 18.04
C MET A 821 -0.84 -11.00 16.66
N GLY A 822 -0.06 -10.35 15.80
CA GLY A 822 0.43 -10.98 14.57
C GLY A 822 1.23 -12.27 14.81
N ILE A 823 1.97 -12.38 15.92
CA ILE A 823 2.82 -13.53 16.21
C ILE A 823 2.02 -14.77 16.63
N PRO A 824 1.09 -14.74 17.62
CA PRO A 824 0.17 -15.84 17.87
C PRO A 824 -0.57 -16.32 16.62
N LEU A 825 -1.05 -15.37 15.81
CA LEU A 825 -1.74 -15.66 14.56
C LEU A 825 -0.80 -16.34 13.53
N GLY A 826 0.48 -15.94 13.45
CA GLY A 826 1.49 -16.63 12.64
C GLY A 826 1.77 -18.05 13.12
N LYS A 827 2.11 -18.21 14.40
CA LYS A 827 2.44 -19.51 15.04
C LYS A 827 1.32 -20.54 14.87
N LEU A 828 0.06 -20.16 15.09
CA LEU A 828 -1.10 -21.07 14.92
C LEU A 828 -1.38 -21.45 13.46
N SER A 829 -1.01 -20.57 12.52
CA SER A 829 -1.07 -20.91 11.10
C SER A 829 -0.05 -21.99 10.73
N LEU A 830 1.11 -22.00 11.40
CA LEU A 830 2.14 -23.03 11.27
C LEU A 830 1.77 -24.31 12.01
N TYR A 831 1.12 -24.26 13.18
CA TYR A 831 0.52 -25.44 13.81
C TYR A 831 -0.44 -26.18 12.87
N THR A 832 -1.28 -25.44 12.14
CA THR A 832 -2.20 -26.05 11.16
C THR A 832 -1.45 -26.60 9.93
N ALA A 833 -0.53 -25.83 9.36
CA ALA A 833 0.19 -26.22 8.15
C ALA A 833 1.17 -27.39 8.39
N CYS A 834 2.04 -27.24 9.39
CA CYS A 834 3.09 -28.19 9.74
C CYS A 834 2.52 -29.39 10.52
N ALA A 835 1.84 -29.17 11.64
CA ALA A 835 1.39 -30.27 12.50
C ALA A 835 -0.05 -30.75 12.23
N GLY A 836 -0.86 -30.05 11.43
CA GLY A 836 -2.23 -30.51 11.15
C GLY A 836 -3.14 -30.48 12.38
N ILE A 837 -2.92 -29.57 13.32
CA ILE A 837 -3.98 -29.21 14.28
C ILE A 837 -5.11 -28.54 13.49
N ASP A 838 -6.37 -28.93 13.70
CA ASP A 838 -7.49 -28.30 13.01
C ASP A 838 -7.56 -26.80 13.40
N PRO A 839 -7.59 -25.86 12.44
CA PRO A 839 -7.60 -24.44 12.73
C PRO A 839 -8.82 -23.98 13.54
N GLN A 840 -9.89 -24.78 13.62
CA GLN A 840 -11.05 -24.49 14.46
C GLN A 840 -10.81 -24.73 15.97
N PHE A 841 -9.74 -25.42 16.36
CA PHE A 841 -9.34 -25.65 17.77
C PHE A 841 -8.15 -24.79 18.22
N THR A 842 -7.82 -23.74 17.45
CA THR A 842 -6.69 -22.83 17.72
C THR A 842 -7.15 -21.43 18.18
N ILE A 843 -6.46 -20.83 19.16
CA ILE A 843 -6.73 -19.44 19.63
C ILE A 843 -5.45 -18.63 19.80
N GLY A 844 -5.32 -17.52 19.06
CA GLY A 844 -4.32 -16.49 19.37
C GLY A 844 -4.84 -15.58 20.48
N ILE A 845 -4.06 -15.36 21.54
CA ILE A 845 -4.45 -14.51 22.68
C ILE A 845 -3.46 -13.35 22.83
N GLN A 846 -3.99 -12.13 22.80
CA GLN A 846 -3.23 -10.93 23.12
C GLN A 846 -3.62 -10.44 24.51
N ILE A 847 -2.60 -10.26 25.36
CA ILE A 847 -2.71 -9.68 26.69
C ILE A 847 -2.29 -8.20 26.58
N ASP A 848 -3.26 -7.30 26.68
CA ASP A 848 -3.03 -5.86 26.56
C ASP A 848 -2.93 -5.21 27.94
N LEU A 849 -1.68 -5.05 28.38
CA LEU A 849 -1.31 -4.35 29.62
C LEU A 849 -0.91 -2.89 29.35
N GLY A 850 -1.17 -2.36 28.15
CA GLY A 850 -0.50 -1.16 27.65
C GLY A 850 0.86 -1.46 27.02
N THR A 851 1.63 -0.40 26.74
CA THR A 851 2.94 -0.49 26.07
C THR A 851 3.84 0.64 26.53
N ASN A 852 5.14 0.37 26.64
CA ASN A 852 6.16 1.38 26.96
C ASN A 852 6.71 2.06 25.69
N ASN A 853 6.13 1.76 24.52
CA ASN A 853 6.52 2.34 23.25
C ASN A 853 5.84 3.70 23.02
N GLU A 854 6.58 4.79 23.22
CA GLU A 854 6.09 6.16 23.04
C GLU A 854 5.51 6.43 21.64
N GLU A 855 6.04 5.82 20.58
CA GLU A 855 5.51 5.99 19.23
C GLU A 855 4.08 5.42 19.14
N LEU A 856 3.83 4.25 19.74
CA LEU A 856 2.50 3.64 19.78
C LEU A 856 1.53 4.38 20.70
N LEU A 857 2.00 4.85 21.87
CA LEU A 857 1.18 5.67 22.77
C LEU A 857 0.68 6.96 22.10
N ASN A 858 1.54 7.61 21.31
CA ASN A 858 1.23 8.84 20.57
C ASN A 858 0.52 8.58 19.22
N ASN A 859 0.70 7.42 18.59
CA ASN A 859 0.08 7.08 17.30
C ASN A 859 -1.46 7.03 17.43
N PRO A 860 -2.23 7.90 16.73
CA PRO A 860 -3.68 7.98 16.88
C PRO A 860 -4.45 6.76 16.32
N LEU A 861 -3.77 5.84 15.63
CA LEU A 861 -4.35 4.58 15.13
C LEU A 861 -4.19 3.42 16.13
N TYR A 862 -3.22 3.50 17.06
CA TYR A 862 -2.94 2.42 18.02
C TYR A 862 -4.19 1.94 18.75
N LEU A 863 -4.42 0.63 18.71
CA LEU A 863 -5.66 -0.03 19.15
C LEU A 863 -5.68 -0.42 20.62
N GLY A 864 -4.52 -0.55 21.26
CA GLY A 864 -4.41 -1.02 22.64
C GLY A 864 -4.59 0.07 23.70
N LEU A 865 -4.48 -0.32 24.97
CA LEU A 865 -4.54 0.60 26.09
C LEU A 865 -3.43 1.67 26.00
N ARG A 866 -3.83 2.94 26.04
CA ARG A 866 -2.92 4.10 25.97
C ARG A 866 -2.36 4.44 27.35
N GLN A 867 -1.57 3.52 27.87
CA GLN A 867 -0.85 3.61 29.14
C GLN A 867 0.46 2.84 29.03
N GLU A 868 1.43 3.20 29.86
CA GLU A 868 2.60 2.37 30.13
C GLU A 868 2.20 1.02 30.76
N ARG A 869 3.08 0.02 30.64
CA ARG A 869 2.89 -1.29 31.25
C ARG A 869 2.93 -1.17 32.78
N PRO A 870 2.02 -1.85 33.52
CA PRO A 870 1.96 -1.76 34.96
C PRO A 870 3.17 -2.45 35.62
N ALA A 871 3.34 -2.16 36.92
CA ALA A 871 4.27 -2.85 37.80
C ALA A 871 4.11 -4.38 37.73
N LYS A 872 5.21 -5.09 38.02
CA LYS A 872 5.34 -6.54 37.85
C LYS A 872 4.19 -7.30 38.54
N GLU A 873 3.91 -6.94 39.77
CA GLU A 873 2.94 -7.57 40.66
C GLU A 873 1.52 -7.51 40.10
N VAL A 874 1.17 -6.39 39.45
CA VAL A 874 -0.14 -6.18 38.80
C VAL A 874 -0.24 -7.00 37.51
N ALA A 875 0.85 -7.06 36.72
CA ALA A 875 0.89 -7.89 35.52
C ALA A 875 0.77 -9.39 35.84
N THR A 876 1.52 -9.89 36.83
CA THR A 876 1.45 -11.29 37.26
C THR A 876 0.07 -11.62 37.86
N ALA A 877 -0.52 -10.73 38.66
CA ALA A 877 -1.88 -10.93 39.20
C ALA A 877 -2.98 -10.94 38.11
N PHE A 878 -2.83 -10.15 37.04
CA PHE A 878 -3.72 -10.25 35.87
C PHE A 878 -3.50 -11.56 35.11
N MET A 879 -2.24 -11.98 34.94
CA MET A 879 -1.90 -13.23 34.27
C MET A 879 -2.42 -14.46 35.03
N ASP A 880 -2.38 -14.46 36.36
CA ASP A 880 -2.98 -15.50 37.21
C ASP A 880 -4.49 -15.65 36.94
N GLU A 881 -5.23 -14.54 36.86
CA GLU A 881 -6.66 -14.53 36.54
C GLU A 881 -6.94 -15.08 35.13
N VAL A 882 -6.11 -14.70 34.15
CA VAL A 882 -6.18 -15.21 32.78
C VAL A 882 -5.96 -16.72 32.73
N MET A 883 -4.91 -17.24 33.37
CA MET A 883 -4.60 -18.67 33.36
C MET A 883 -5.70 -19.50 34.04
N GLN A 884 -6.22 -19.02 35.18
CA GLN A 884 -7.34 -19.66 35.88
C GLN A 884 -8.62 -19.66 35.04
N ALA A 885 -8.97 -18.53 34.41
CA ALA A 885 -10.15 -18.40 33.55
C ALA A 885 -10.07 -19.29 32.30
N LEU A 886 -8.89 -19.36 31.67
CA LEU A 886 -8.65 -20.21 30.50
C LEU A 886 -8.78 -21.69 30.86
N HIS A 887 -8.11 -22.16 31.90
CA HIS A 887 -8.19 -23.56 32.33
C HIS A 887 -9.60 -23.95 32.81
N ALA A 888 -10.31 -23.06 33.52
CA ALA A 888 -11.68 -23.31 33.95
C ALA A 888 -12.68 -23.46 32.79
N ARG A 889 -12.42 -22.82 31.64
CA ARG A 889 -13.29 -22.91 30.45
C ARG A 889 -12.84 -23.95 29.42
N PHE A 890 -11.54 -24.22 29.35
CA PHE A 890 -10.86 -25.09 28.38
C PHE A 890 -9.76 -25.94 29.07
N PRO A 891 -10.11 -26.93 29.92
CA PRO A 891 -9.14 -27.57 30.82
C PRO A 891 -8.06 -28.38 30.12
N ALA A 892 -8.33 -28.88 28.91
CA ALA A 892 -7.39 -29.65 28.09
C ALA A 892 -6.56 -28.80 27.10
N MET A 893 -6.65 -27.47 27.19
CA MET A 893 -5.98 -26.57 26.23
C MET A 893 -4.48 -26.43 26.55
N VAL A 894 -3.64 -26.68 25.55
CA VAL A 894 -2.20 -26.41 25.59
C VAL A 894 -1.93 -24.91 25.46
N ILE A 895 -1.01 -24.36 26.26
CA ILE A 895 -0.72 -22.92 26.34
C ILE A 895 0.75 -22.66 25.98
N GLN A 896 0.99 -22.04 24.80
CA GLN A 896 2.31 -21.60 24.38
C GLN A 896 2.52 -20.10 24.69
N PHE A 897 3.46 -19.79 25.59
CA PHE A 897 3.94 -18.43 25.84
C PHE A 897 4.92 -17.98 24.75
N GLU A 898 4.80 -16.72 24.30
CA GLU A 898 5.49 -16.21 23.11
C GLU A 898 5.82 -14.70 23.23
N ASP A 899 7.03 -14.29 22.83
CA ASP A 899 7.47 -12.89 22.67
C ASP A 899 7.25 -11.99 23.93
N PHE A 900 7.40 -12.59 25.12
CA PHE A 900 7.46 -11.88 26.40
C PHE A 900 8.88 -11.35 26.67
N ILE A 901 8.97 -10.21 27.36
CA ILE A 901 10.23 -9.73 27.94
C ILE A 901 10.79 -10.80 28.90
N ALA A 902 12.10 -11.04 28.84
CA ALA A 902 12.72 -12.26 29.37
C ALA A 902 12.35 -12.57 30.83
N ASP A 903 12.41 -11.59 31.72
CA ASP A 903 12.15 -11.76 33.15
C ASP A 903 10.71 -12.26 33.42
N ARG A 904 9.73 -11.84 32.60
CA ARG A 904 8.35 -12.37 32.63
C ARG A 904 8.25 -13.75 31.97
N ALA A 905 8.98 -13.99 30.89
CA ALA A 905 8.97 -15.28 30.19
C ALA A 905 9.44 -16.44 31.10
N PHE A 906 10.52 -16.23 31.87
CA PHE A 906 11.00 -17.20 32.86
C PHE A 906 10.05 -17.30 34.06
N GLU A 907 9.58 -16.18 34.62
CA GLU A 907 8.62 -16.18 35.73
C GLU A 907 7.34 -16.95 35.39
N TYR A 908 6.72 -16.68 34.23
CA TYR A 908 5.48 -17.33 33.83
C TYR A 908 5.70 -18.81 33.51
N LEU A 909 6.82 -19.17 32.88
CA LEU A 909 7.18 -20.58 32.69
C LEU A 909 7.28 -21.30 34.05
N ASP A 910 8.12 -20.81 34.97
CA ASP A 910 8.35 -21.46 36.27
C ASP A 910 7.12 -21.43 37.19
N ARG A 911 6.22 -20.45 37.02
CA ARG A 911 4.96 -20.35 37.78
C ARG A 911 3.87 -21.31 37.29
N TYR A 912 3.77 -21.56 35.98
CA TYR A 912 2.60 -22.21 35.36
C TYR A 912 2.85 -23.64 34.86
N ARG A 913 4.11 -24.01 34.57
CA ARG A 913 4.52 -25.30 33.99
C ARG A 913 4.00 -26.56 34.69
N ASP A 914 3.89 -26.54 36.02
CA ASP A 914 3.42 -27.69 36.80
C ASP A 914 1.91 -27.68 37.10
N GLN A 915 1.22 -26.57 36.75
CA GLN A 915 -0.21 -26.39 36.96
C GLN A 915 -1.02 -26.59 35.67
N TYR A 916 -0.42 -26.31 34.51
CA TYR A 916 -1.10 -26.32 33.21
C TYR A 916 -0.18 -26.91 32.13
N ALA A 917 -0.78 -27.55 31.11
CA ALA A 917 -0.11 -28.00 29.90
C ALA A 917 0.47 -26.82 29.10
N SER A 918 1.67 -26.37 29.48
CA SER A 918 2.21 -25.08 29.04
C SER A 918 3.72 -25.10 28.82
N PHE A 919 4.18 -24.31 27.85
CA PHE A 919 5.60 -24.14 27.51
C PHE A 919 5.85 -22.75 26.93
N ASN A 920 7.10 -22.31 26.86
CA ASN A 920 7.50 -21.05 26.22
C ASN A 920 8.41 -21.35 25.01
N ASP A 921 8.06 -20.86 23.82
CA ASP A 921 8.81 -21.20 22.60
C ASP A 921 10.17 -20.50 22.54
N ASP A 922 10.26 -19.24 23.00
CA ASP A 922 11.52 -18.47 23.03
C ASP A 922 12.62 -19.13 23.86
N ILE A 923 12.25 -19.81 24.94
CA ILE A 923 13.14 -20.51 25.87
C ILE A 923 13.30 -21.97 25.46
N GLN A 924 12.19 -22.73 25.45
CA GLN A 924 12.21 -24.19 25.32
C GLN A 924 12.24 -24.65 23.86
N GLY A 925 11.50 -23.99 22.96
CA GLY A 925 11.51 -24.30 21.53
C GLY A 925 12.83 -23.91 20.86
N THR A 926 13.32 -22.70 21.14
CA THR A 926 14.66 -22.25 20.68
C THR A 926 15.76 -23.16 21.21
N GLY A 927 15.70 -23.53 22.50
CA GLY A 927 16.63 -24.49 23.09
C GLY A 927 16.56 -25.86 22.43
N ALA A 928 15.36 -26.38 22.16
CA ALA A 928 15.18 -27.69 21.54
C ALA A 928 15.70 -27.74 20.09
N VAL A 929 15.39 -26.75 19.25
CA VAL A 929 15.93 -26.72 17.87
C VAL A 929 17.45 -26.56 17.86
N VAL A 930 18.03 -25.72 18.73
CA VAL A 930 19.49 -25.57 18.79
C VAL A 930 20.17 -26.83 19.33
N VAL A 931 19.59 -27.51 20.33
CA VAL A 931 20.10 -28.82 20.81
C VAL A 931 20.06 -29.87 19.69
N ALA A 932 18.98 -29.95 18.91
CA ALA A 932 18.90 -30.87 17.78
C ALA A 932 20.02 -30.63 16.76
N GLY A 933 20.25 -29.36 16.39
CA GLY A 933 21.33 -28.98 15.48
C GLY A 933 22.72 -29.23 16.07
N VAL A 934 22.93 -29.01 17.37
CA VAL A 934 24.21 -29.27 18.04
C VAL A 934 24.49 -30.77 18.19
N LYS A 935 23.49 -31.60 18.51
CA LYS A 935 23.58 -33.07 18.51
C LYS A 935 24.01 -33.57 17.13
N ARG A 936 23.34 -33.09 16.06
CA ARG A 936 23.72 -33.43 14.68
C ARG A 936 25.10 -32.88 14.27
N ALA A 937 25.49 -31.70 14.74
CA ALA A 937 26.82 -31.15 14.47
C ALA A 937 27.95 -31.85 15.23
N ALA A 938 27.67 -32.40 16.42
CA ALA A 938 28.57 -33.25 17.17
C ALA A 938 28.85 -34.58 16.42
N GLU A 939 27.81 -35.19 15.86
CA GLU A 939 27.94 -36.37 14.97
C GLU A 939 28.80 -36.05 13.74
N ILE A 940 28.49 -34.97 13.01
CA ILE A 940 29.22 -34.57 11.79
C ILE A 940 30.69 -34.20 12.09
N SER A 941 30.99 -33.75 13.31
CA SER A 941 32.36 -33.41 13.74
C SER A 941 33.11 -34.55 14.45
N GLY A 942 32.43 -35.68 14.75
CA GLY A 942 33.00 -36.82 15.48
C GLY A 942 33.31 -36.56 16.95
N VAL A 943 32.93 -35.39 17.50
CA VAL A 943 33.21 -35.01 18.89
C VAL A 943 32.06 -35.46 19.79
N LYS A 944 32.32 -36.42 20.68
CA LYS A 944 31.31 -36.99 21.59
C LYS A 944 30.81 -35.94 22.60
N PRO A 945 29.57 -36.04 23.11
CA PRO A 945 28.98 -35.05 24.03
C PRO A 945 29.86 -34.73 25.24
N GLN A 946 30.43 -35.75 25.89
CA GLN A 946 31.31 -35.59 27.06
C GLN A 946 32.67 -34.94 26.76
N ASP A 947 33.11 -34.92 25.50
CA ASP A 947 34.39 -34.34 25.06
C ASP A 947 34.25 -32.90 24.52
N GLN A 948 33.01 -32.41 24.39
CA GLN A 948 32.68 -31.08 23.90
C GLN A 948 33.28 -29.96 24.78
N ARG A 949 33.60 -28.84 24.12
CA ARG A 949 33.93 -27.56 24.76
C ARG A 949 33.24 -26.44 24.00
N ILE A 950 32.11 -25.98 24.52
CA ILE A 950 31.18 -25.11 23.80
C ILE A 950 31.30 -23.69 24.34
N VAL A 951 31.69 -22.75 23.47
CA VAL A 951 31.77 -21.32 23.79
C VAL A 951 30.53 -20.61 23.26
N PHE A 952 29.82 -19.93 24.15
CA PHE A 952 28.73 -19.02 23.83
C PHE A 952 29.22 -17.57 23.87
N PHE A 953 29.16 -16.88 22.72
CA PHE A 953 29.29 -15.44 22.67
C PHE A 953 27.90 -14.80 22.85
N GLY A 954 27.64 -14.28 24.06
CA GLY A 954 26.33 -13.72 24.45
C GLY A 954 25.74 -14.40 25.69
N ALA A 955 26.10 -13.91 26.89
CA ALA A 955 25.51 -14.35 28.17
C ALA A 955 24.14 -13.69 28.48
N GLY A 956 23.28 -13.53 27.47
CA GLY A 956 21.88 -13.12 27.64
C GLY A 956 21.04 -14.23 28.25
N SER A 957 19.81 -13.92 28.66
CA SER A 957 18.86 -14.91 29.21
C SER A 957 18.55 -16.05 28.22
N ALA A 958 18.35 -15.73 26.94
CA ALA A 958 18.21 -16.72 25.87
C ALA A 958 19.48 -17.58 25.68
N GLY A 959 20.66 -16.95 25.71
CA GLY A 959 21.95 -17.67 25.66
C GLY A 959 22.14 -18.64 26.83
N VAL A 960 21.75 -18.24 28.04
CA VAL A 960 21.73 -19.12 29.22
C VAL A 960 20.70 -20.25 29.08
N GLY A 961 19.50 -19.98 28.55
CA GLY A 961 18.47 -21.02 28.32
C GLY A 961 18.95 -22.11 27.36
N VAL A 962 19.46 -21.71 26.19
CA VAL A 962 20.05 -22.63 25.21
C VAL A 962 21.26 -23.37 25.81
N ALA A 963 22.13 -22.68 26.56
CA ALA A 963 23.26 -23.30 27.24
C ALA A 963 22.83 -24.35 28.29
N LYS A 964 21.74 -24.12 29.03
CA LYS A 964 21.18 -25.11 29.97
C LYS A 964 20.72 -26.38 29.25
N MET A 965 19.98 -26.23 28.14
CA MET A 965 19.51 -27.40 27.39
C MET A 965 20.65 -28.14 26.67
N ILE A 966 21.71 -27.45 26.24
CA ILE A 966 22.95 -28.09 25.78
C ILE A 966 23.68 -28.82 26.92
N ALA A 967 23.69 -28.29 28.14
CA ALA A 967 24.22 -29.00 29.30
C ALA A 967 23.39 -30.27 29.61
N GLN A 968 22.05 -30.20 29.52
CA GLN A 968 21.18 -31.37 29.65
C GLN A 968 21.46 -32.42 28.56
N TRP A 969 21.70 -32.01 27.30
CA TRP A 969 22.14 -32.93 26.24
C TRP A 969 23.48 -33.63 26.58
N ILE A 970 24.48 -32.88 27.04
CA ILE A 970 25.78 -33.43 27.46
C ILE A 970 25.65 -34.34 28.69
N GLN A 971 24.72 -34.03 29.61
CA GLN A 971 24.40 -34.86 30.77
C GLN A 971 23.81 -36.20 30.34
N PHE A 972 22.75 -36.20 29.52
CA PHE A 972 22.03 -37.41 29.11
C PHE A 972 22.81 -38.26 28.10
N ASP A 973 23.26 -37.70 26.97
CA ASP A 973 23.98 -38.47 25.93
C ASP A 973 25.44 -38.76 26.32
N GLY A 974 26.06 -37.87 27.11
CA GLY A 974 27.46 -38.02 27.55
C GLY A 974 27.63 -38.89 28.80
N GLY A 975 26.53 -39.20 29.51
CA GLY A 975 26.55 -39.94 30.78
C GLY A 975 27.25 -39.20 31.93
N LEU A 976 27.20 -37.87 31.93
CA LEU A 976 27.85 -37.00 32.92
C LEU A 976 26.85 -36.56 34.02
N THR A 977 27.37 -36.08 35.15
CA THR A 977 26.54 -35.31 36.09
C THR A 977 26.22 -33.92 35.55
N GLU A 978 25.16 -33.27 36.09
CA GLU A 978 24.78 -31.89 35.75
C GLU A 978 25.98 -30.91 35.88
N GLU A 979 26.76 -31.03 36.95
CA GLU A 979 27.94 -30.19 37.22
C GLU A 979 29.07 -30.41 36.20
N GLU A 980 29.35 -31.67 35.82
CA GLU A 980 30.35 -32.00 34.81
C GLU A 980 29.93 -31.57 33.40
N ALA A 981 28.64 -31.67 33.09
CA ALA A 981 28.06 -31.22 31.83
C ALA A 981 28.02 -29.69 31.72
N ARG A 982 27.61 -29.00 32.79
CA ARG A 982 27.69 -27.53 32.97
C ARG A 982 29.11 -27.02 32.72
N ARG A 983 30.13 -27.74 33.21
CA ARG A 983 31.55 -27.43 32.98
C ARG A 983 32.03 -27.62 31.54
N ARG A 984 31.24 -28.20 30.63
CA ARG A 984 31.53 -28.24 29.17
C ARG A 984 31.08 -26.99 28.42
N VAL A 985 30.47 -26.02 29.11
CA VAL A 985 29.97 -24.77 28.52
C VAL A 985 30.67 -23.55 29.13
N TRP A 986 31.06 -22.61 28.28
CA TRP A 986 31.69 -21.33 28.65
C TRP A 986 30.90 -20.17 28.03
N LEU A 987 30.46 -19.21 28.86
CA LEU A 987 29.74 -18.02 28.39
C LEU A 987 30.65 -16.80 28.37
N VAL A 988 30.53 -15.97 27.33
CA VAL A 988 31.26 -14.71 27.14
C VAL A 988 30.24 -13.57 27.06
N ASP A 989 30.52 -12.45 27.73
CA ASP A 989 29.77 -11.21 27.62
C ASP A 989 30.68 -10.01 27.28
N SER A 990 30.13 -8.80 27.33
CA SER A 990 30.84 -7.55 27.03
C SER A 990 32.02 -7.22 27.97
N LYS A 991 32.31 -8.05 28.98
CA LYS A 991 33.46 -7.94 29.88
C LYS A 991 34.42 -9.15 29.82
N GLY A 992 34.21 -10.06 28.86
CA GLY A 992 34.99 -11.29 28.69
C GLY A 992 34.24 -12.55 29.13
N LEU A 993 35.00 -13.62 29.41
CA LEU A 993 34.50 -14.86 30.00
C LEU A 993 33.66 -14.57 31.27
N VAL A 994 32.59 -15.30 31.52
CA VAL A 994 31.79 -15.21 32.75
C VAL A 994 32.43 -16.07 33.85
N ALA A 995 32.97 -15.44 34.89
CA ALA A 995 33.66 -16.11 36.00
C ALA A 995 33.42 -15.39 37.34
N HIS A 996 33.49 -16.14 38.45
CA HIS A 996 33.24 -15.61 39.79
C HIS A 996 34.32 -14.64 40.28
N ASP A 997 35.58 -14.83 39.86
CA ASP A 997 36.73 -14.01 40.26
C ASP A 997 36.96 -12.79 39.34
N ARG A 998 36.08 -12.58 38.35
CA ARG A 998 36.22 -11.57 37.29
C ARG A 998 36.23 -10.11 37.75
N GLY A 999 35.73 -9.85 38.95
CA GLY A 999 35.73 -8.55 39.63
C GLY A 999 34.48 -7.70 39.45
N ASP A 1000 33.37 -8.24 38.91
CA ASP A 1000 32.11 -7.52 38.74
C ASP A 1000 30.89 -8.32 39.23
N ASN A 1001 29.84 -7.59 39.66
CA ASN A 1001 28.57 -8.21 40.04
C ASN A 1001 27.90 -8.83 38.80
N LEU A 1002 27.91 -10.16 38.74
CA LEU A 1002 27.16 -10.92 37.74
C LEU A 1002 25.65 -10.86 38.02
N ALA A 1003 24.85 -10.81 36.95
CA ALA A 1003 23.41 -10.99 37.05
C ALA A 1003 23.08 -12.45 37.41
N GLU A 1004 22.00 -12.67 38.15
CA GLU A 1004 21.65 -13.97 38.75
C GLU A 1004 21.62 -15.13 37.74
N HIS A 1005 21.01 -14.92 36.57
CA HIS A 1005 20.95 -15.93 35.50
C HIS A 1005 22.32 -16.36 34.96
N LYS A 1006 23.36 -15.53 35.10
CA LYS A 1006 24.73 -15.85 34.69
C LYS A 1006 25.47 -16.72 35.70
N LEU A 1007 25.07 -16.71 36.98
CA LEU A 1007 25.78 -17.42 38.05
C LEU A 1007 25.88 -18.92 37.79
N TYR A 1008 24.83 -19.51 37.19
CA TYR A 1008 24.81 -20.94 36.83
C TYR A 1008 25.96 -21.34 35.89
N PHE A 1009 26.41 -20.46 34.98
CA PHE A 1009 27.54 -20.75 34.07
C PHE A 1009 28.83 -19.99 34.42
N ALA A 1010 28.89 -19.35 35.59
CA ALA A 1010 30.11 -18.71 36.05
C ALA A 1010 31.19 -19.76 36.33
N ARG A 1011 32.40 -19.51 35.80
CA ARG A 1011 33.58 -20.33 36.04
C ARG A 1011 34.26 -19.97 37.36
N ASP A 1012 34.78 -21.01 38.00
CA ASP A 1012 35.64 -21.04 39.19
C ASP A 1012 36.99 -21.72 38.88
N ASP A 1013 37.11 -22.37 37.73
CA ASP A 1013 38.24 -23.16 37.25
C ASP A 1013 39.10 -22.43 36.20
N ASN A 1014 38.89 -21.13 36.02
CA ASN A 1014 39.66 -20.26 35.13
C ASN A 1014 41.05 -19.88 35.67
N ASN A 1015 41.38 -20.25 36.91
CA ASN A 1015 42.70 -20.05 37.55
C ASN A 1015 43.20 -18.58 37.47
N GLY A 1016 42.32 -17.60 37.62
CA GLY A 1016 42.68 -16.18 37.57
C GLY A 1016 42.93 -15.59 36.18
N GLN A 1017 42.92 -16.40 35.11
CA GLN A 1017 43.33 -15.94 33.77
C GLN A 1017 42.38 -14.92 33.13
N ASN A 1018 41.08 -14.97 33.49
CA ASN A 1018 40.04 -13.99 33.12
C ASN A 1018 40.15 -13.36 31.71
N PRO A 1019 40.15 -14.18 30.64
CA PRO A 1019 40.24 -13.69 29.26
C PRO A 1019 39.11 -12.72 28.92
N ARG A 1020 39.48 -11.59 28.29
CA ARG A 1020 38.63 -10.40 28.08
C ARG A 1020 38.10 -10.29 26.65
N THR A 1021 38.82 -10.82 25.66
CA THR A 1021 38.37 -10.89 24.25
C THR A 1021 37.94 -12.29 23.84
N LEU A 1022 37.17 -12.41 22.75
CA LEU A 1022 36.74 -13.72 22.23
C LEU A 1022 37.94 -14.54 21.71
N ASP A 1023 38.92 -13.90 21.07
CA ASP A 1023 40.17 -14.55 20.64
C ASP A 1023 40.96 -15.14 21.84
N GLU A 1024 41.06 -14.42 22.96
CA GLU A 1024 41.66 -14.96 24.21
C GLU A 1024 40.89 -16.15 24.77
N VAL A 1025 39.54 -16.11 24.74
CA VAL A 1025 38.69 -17.24 25.16
C VAL A 1025 38.90 -18.45 24.24
N LEU A 1026 39.09 -18.24 22.93
CA LEU A 1026 39.38 -19.31 21.97
C LEU A 1026 40.71 -20.01 22.27
N GLU A 1027 41.78 -19.28 22.61
CA GLU A 1027 43.06 -19.90 23.02
C GLU A 1027 42.99 -20.60 24.38
N PHE A 1028 42.21 -20.06 25.32
CA PHE A 1028 42.03 -20.64 26.66
C PHE A 1028 41.20 -21.93 26.62
N VAL A 1029 40.03 -21.91 25.98
CA VAL A 1029 39.07 -23.04 25.96
C VAL A 1029 39.37 -24.05 24.85
N LYS A 1030 39.94 -23.58 23.72
CA LYS A 1030 40.11 -24.35 22.47
C LYS A 1030 38.80 -25.02 22.06
N PRO A 1031 37.73 -24.25 21.80
CA PRO A 1031 36.38 -24.77 21.65
C PRO A 1031 36.20 -25.70 20.45
N THR A 1032 35.30 -26.67 20.63
CA THR A 1032 34.82 -27.58 19.58
C THR A 1032 33.62 -26.99 18.83
N ALA A 1033 32.80 -26.20 19.53
CA ALA A 1033 31.69 -25.45 18.97
C ALA A 1033 31.67 -24.00 19.48
N LEU A 1034 31.33 -23.07 18.58
CA LEU A 1034 31.19 -21.64 18.85
C LEU A 1034 29.76 -21.19 18.48
N LEU A 1035 28.99 -20.79 19.48
CA LEU A 1035 27.58 -20.38 19.37
C LEU A 1035 27.45 -18.88 19.63
N GLY A 1036 26.69 -18.16 18.79
CA GLY A 1036 26.47 -16.72 18.89
C GLY A 1036 25.03 -16.38 19.25
N LEU A 1037 24.81 -15.75 20.41
CA LEU A 1037 23.54 -15.15 20.84
C LEU A 1037 23.80 -13.75 21.43
N SER A 1038 24.63 -12.98 20.74
CA SER A 1038 25.12 -11.67 21.19
C SER A 1038 24.35 -10.48 20.62
N THR A 1039 23.67 -10.65 19.49
CA THR A 1039 23.14 -9.61 18.58
C THR A 1039 24.19 -8.68 17.95
N ILE A 1040 25.49 -8.98 18.11
CA ILE A 1040 26.61 -8.19 17.56
C ILE A 1040 26.99 -8.77 16.19
N GLY A 1041 26.51 -8.12 15.13
CA GLY A 1041 26.83 -8.49 13.76
C GLY A 1041 28.34 -8.45 13.47
N GLY A 1042 28.87 -9.51 12.84
CA GLY A 1042 30.29 -9.60 12.48
C GLY A 1042 31.26 -9.92 13.63
N ALA A 1043 30.77 -10.27 14.83
CA ALA A 1043 31.61 -10.62 15.97
C ALA A 1043 32.47 -11.89 15.78
N PHE A 1044 32.04 -12.83 14.93
CA PHE A 1044 32.87 -13.97 14.51
C PHE A 1044 33.71 -13.57 13.30
N THR A 1045 34.77 -12.81 13.60
CA THR A 1045 35.68 -12.26 12.60
C THR A 1045 36.38 -13.35 11.77
N PRO A 1046 36.93 -13.03 10.58
CA PRO A 1046 37.71 -13.99 9.80
C PRO A 1046 38.91 -14.62 10.54
N SER A 1047 39.49 -13.95 11.55
CA SER A 1047 40.53 -14.56 12.40
C SER A 1047 39.94 -15.64 13.31
N ILE A 1048 38.83 -15.34 13.99
CA ILE A 1048 38.09 -16.27 14.87
C ILE A 1048 37.60 -17.48 14.07
N LEU A 1049 37.01 -17.26 12.89
CA LEU A 1049 36.52 -18.34 12.02
C LEU A 1049 37.65 -19.22 11.47
N LYS A 1050 38.76 -18.61 11.03
CA LYS A 1050 39.97 -19.36 10.62
C LYS A 1050 40.51 -20.16 11.80
N ARG A 1051 40.56 -19.57 13.00
CA ARG A 1051 41.07 -20.24 14.19
C ARG A 1051 40.21 -21.42 14.63
N MET A 1052 38.89 -21.31 14.57
CA MET A 1052 37.99 -22.46 14.75
C MET A 1052 38.34 -23.60 13.79
N GLY A 1053 38.63 -23.29 12.53
CA GLY A 1053 39.06 -24.26 11.50
C GLY A 1053 40.50 -24.78 11.64
N GLU A 1054 41.36 -24.14 12.42
CA GLU A 1054 42.68 -24.68 12.80
C GLU A 1054 42.59 -25.60 14.03
N LEU A 1055 41.69 -25.29 14.96
CA LEU A 1055 41.46 -26.06 16.19
C LEU A 1055 40.67 -27.35 15.93
N ASN A 1056 39.85 -27.41 14.87
CA ASN A 1056 38.92 -28.50 14.60
C ASN A 1056 38.95 -28.95 13.13
N GLU A 1057 38.86 -30.26 12.88
CA GLU A 1057 38.76 -30.81 11.52
C GLU A 1057 37.43 -30.41 10.85
N ARG A 1058 36.33 -30.45 11.60
CA ARG A 1058 34.99 -30.00 11.18
C ARG A 1058 34.49 -28.97 12.21
N PRO A 1059 34.86 -27.68 12.08
CA PRO A 1059 34.51 -26.67 13.08
C PRO A 1059 33.00 -26.42 13.12
N VAL A 1060 32.40 -26.46 14.31
CA VAL A 1060 30.99 -26.12 14.51
C VAL A 1060 30.87 -24.63 14.82
N VAL A 1061 30.19 -23.86 13.96
CA VAL A 1061 30.02 -22.41 14.12
C VAL A 1061 28.56 -22.03 13.86
N PHE A 1062 27.85 -21.62 14.91
CA PHE A 1062 26.41 -21.38 14.90
C PHE A 1062 26.11 -19.91 15.26
N PRO A 1063 26.02 -18.97 14.29
CA PRO A 1063 25.65 -17.58 14.54
C PRO A 1063 24.11 -17.44 14.59
N LEU A 1064 23.55 -17.60 15.79
CA LEU A 1064 22.11 -17.74 16.02
C LEU A 1064 21.39 -16.40 16.21
N SER A 1065 22.12 -15.28 16.31
CA SER A 1065 21.54 -13.95 16.43
C SER A 1065 20.69 -13.55 15.22
N ASN A 1066 19.58 -12.87 15.51
CA ASN A 1066 18.56 -12.42 14.55
C ASN A 1066 18.32 -10.91 14.67
N PRO A 1067 17.92 -10.20 13.59
CA PRO A 1067 17.84 -10.66 12.20
C PRO A 1067 19.23 -10.79 11.55
N SER A 1068 19.32 -11.11 10.25
CA SER A 1068 20.58 -11.47 9.56
C SER A 1068 21.73 -10.47 9.71
N HIS A 1069 21.46 -9.17 9.93
CA HIS A 1069 22.52 -8.16 10.14
C HIS A 1069 23.09 -8.14 11.58
N CYS A 1070 22.42 -8.78 12.53
CA CYS A 1070 22.91 -9.02 13.89
C CYS A 1070 23.60 -10.38 14.04
N SER A 1071 23.62 -11.21 12.98
CA SER A 1071 24.25 -12.53 12.96
C SER A 1071 25.77 -12.40 13.04
N GLU A 1072 26.42 -13.18 13.93
CA GLU A 1072 27.82 -13.01 14.27
C GLU A 1072 28.79 -13.21 13.08
N CYS A 1073 28.40 -13.98 12.06
CA CYS A 1073 29.07 -14.04 10.75
C CYS A 1073 28.11 -14.54 9.67
N THR A 1074 28.37 -14.22 8.41
CA THR A 1074 27.67 -14.83 7.28
C THR A 1074 28.17 -16.26 6.99
N TYR A 1075 27.32 -17.07 6.37
CA TYR A 1075 27.68 -18.41 5.91
C TYR A 1075 28.88 -18.41 4.93
N SER A 1076 29.00 -17.38 4.09
CA SER A 1076 30.10 -17.24 3.13
C SER A 1076 31.44 -17.00 3.82
N GLU A 1077 31.48 -16.16 4.86
CA GLU A 1077 32.70 -15.94 5.66
C GLU A 1077 33.14 -17.23 6.37
N ALA A 1078 32.17 -17.95 6.96
CA ALA A 1078 32.43 -19.22 7.64
C ALA A 1078 32.94 -20.32 6.69
N LEU A 1079 32.36 -20.46 5.49
CA LEU A 1079 32.86 -21.37 4.45
C LEU A 1079 34.29 -21.01 4.02
N ASN A 1080 34.53 -19.75 3.66
CA ASN A 1080 35.81 -19.29 3.13
C ASN A 1080 36.93 -19.40 4.17
N ALA A 1081 36.70 -18.97 5.42
CA ALA A 1081 37.72 -18.99 6.47
C ALA A 1081 38.09 -20.41 6.96
N THR A 1082 37.19 -21.39 6.80
CA THR A 1082 37.42 -22.79 7.24
C THR A 1082 37.86 -23.74 6.12
N GLY A 1083 37.83 -23.30 4.86
CA GLY A 1083 38.09 -24.17 3.70
C GLY A 1083 36.93 -25.12 3.39
N GLY A 1084 35.68 -24.65 3.54
CA GLY A 1084 34.46 -25.42 3.25
C GLY A 1084 34.12 -26.51 4.27
N ARG A 1085 34.86 -26.64 5.38
CA ARG A 1085 34.71 -27.71 6.38
C ARG A 1085 33.69 -27.41 7.49
N VAL A 1086 33.29 -26.15 7.65
CA VAL A 1086 32.38 -25.72 8.73
C VAL A 1086 31.06 -26.50 8.75
N VAL A 1087 30.61 -26.83 9.96
CA VAL A 1087 29.24 -27.26 10.25
C VAL A 1087 28.50 -26.04 10.76
N PHE A 1088 27.54 -25.54 9.98
CA PHE A 1088 26.97 -24.20 10.15
C PHE A 1088 25.45 -24.25 10.31
N ALA A 1089 24.94 -23.57 11.33
CA ALA A 1089 23.52 -23.31 11.51
C ALA A 1089 23.28 -21.90 12.06
N SER A 1090 22.39 -21.14 11.43
CA SER A 1090 22.04 -19.78 11.84
C SER A 1090 20.58 -19.68 12.28
N GLY A 1091 20.23 -18.64 13.05
CA GLY A 1091 18.83 -18.34 13.37
C GLY A 1091 18.09 -17.75 12.16
N SER A 1092 18.76 -16.85 11.45
CA SER A 1092 18.27 -16.21 10.24
C SER A 1092 18.63 -17.02 8.99
N PRO A 1093 17.83 -16.94 7.90
CA PRO A 1093 18.12 -17.66 6.66
C PRO A 1093 19.34 -17.08 5.93
N PHE A 1094 20.17 -17.96 5.36
CA PHE A 1094 21.22 -17.63 4.40
C PHE A 1094 21.04 -18.48 3.13
N ALA A 1095 21.40 -17.92 1.97
CA ALA A 1095 21.36 -18.65 0.71
C ALA A 1095 22.48 -19.70 0.63
N ALA A 1096 22.17 -20.89 0.08
CA ALA A 1096 23.15 -21.89 -0.31
C ALA A 1096 24.23 -21.30 -1.23
N GLN A 1097 25.47 -21.78 -1.09
CA GLN A 1097 26.65 -21.28 -1.79
C GLN A 1097 27.32 -22.43 -2.57
N ASP A 1098 27.76 -22.17 -3.80
CA ASP A 1098 28.59 -23.13 -4.53
C ASP A 1098 30.04 -22.98 -4.08
N TYR A 1099 30.61 -24.04 -3.49
CA TYR A 1099 31.97 -24.06 -2.95
C TYR A 1099 32.69 -25.33 -3.42
N ASP A 1100 33.83 -25.15 -4.08
CA ASP A 1100 34.62 -26.23 -4.70
C ASP A 1100 33.76 -27.17 -5.58
N GLY A 1101 33.05 -26.57 -6.54
CA GLY A 1101 32.12 -27.26 -7.45
C GLY A 1101 30.88 -27.87 -6.79
N THR A 1102 30.77 -27.82 -5.46
CA THR A 1102 29.72 -28.47 -4.68
C THR A 1102 28.77 -27.44 -4.08
N ARG A 1103 27.47 -27.58 -4.30
CA ARG A 1103 26.47 -26.71 -3.68
C ARG A 1103 26.32 -27.03 -2.19
N ARG A 1104 26.70 -26.11 -1.32
CA ARG A 1104 26.65 -26.22 0.14
C ARG A 1104 25.47 -25.43 0.70
N GLN A 1105 24.71 -26.04 1.60
CA GLN A 1105 23.49 -25.49 2.19
C GLN A 1105 23.70 -25.22 3.69
N PRO A 1106 23.40 -24.02 4.21
CA PRO A 1106 23.44 -23.75 5.64
C PRO A 1106 22.23 -24.38 6.34
N GLY A 1107 22.40 -24.82 7.59
CA GLY A 1107 21.26 -25.11 8.45
C GLY A 1107 20.59 -23.82 8.93
N GLN A 1108 19.27 -23.86 9.17
CA GLN A 1108 18.56 -22.81 9.88
C GLN A 1108 17.87 -23.38 11.12
N GLY A 1109 18.31 -22.96 12.31
CA GLY A 1109 17.71 -23.34 13.59
C GLY A 1109 16.46 -22.51 13.87
N ASN A 1110 15.33 -22.88 13.28
CA ASN A 1110 14.05 -22.21 13.46
C ASN A 1110 13.08 -23.10 14.25
N ASN A 1111 12.49 -22.56 15.32
CA ASN A 1111 11.59 -23.25 16.25
C ASN A 1111 10.40 -23.95 15.57
N MET A 1112 10.04 -23.54 14.34
CA MET A 1112 9.04 -24.20 13.50
C MET A 1112 9.28 -25.70 13.28
N TYR A 1113 10.51 -26.21 13.44
CA TYR A 1113 10.78 -27.65 13.41
C TYR A 1113 10.29 -28.41 14.67
N VAL A 1114 10.13 -27.74 15.81
CA VAL A 1114 9.80 -28.38 17.09
C VAL A 1114 8.42 -28.00 17.62
N PHE A 1115 8.05 -26.71 17.67
CA PHE A 1115 6.81 -26.29 18.34
C PHE A 1115 5.54 -26.95 17.76
N PRO A 1116 5.39 -27.14 16.42
CA PRO A 1116 4.21 -27.80 15.88
C PRO A 1116 4.04 -29.23 16.42
N GLY A 1117 5.14 -29.98 16.48
CA GLY A 1117 5.16 -31.35 17.02
C GLY A 1117 4.98 -31.40 18.54
N ILE A 1118 5.55 -30.44 19.30
CA ILE A 1118 5.34 -30.33 20.75
C ILE A 1118 3.85 -30.16 21.08
N GLY A 1119 3.18 -29.19 20.44
CA GLY A 1119 1.75 -28.95 20.69
C GLY A 1119 0.86 -30.11 20.24
N LEU A 1120 1.10 -30.68 19.05
CA LEU A 1120 0.35 -31.86 18.59
C LEU A 1120 0.54 -33.06 19.52
N GLY A 1121 1.78 -33.33 19.95
CA GLY A 1121 2.09 -34.41 20.88
C GLY A 1121 1.41 -34.22 22.24
N ALA A 1122 1.38 -32.99 22.76
CA ALA A 1122 0.69 -32.64 24.00
C ALA A 1122 -0.84 -32.79 23.89
N ILE A 1123 -1.45 -32.43 22.76
CA ILE A 1123 -2.90 -32.59 22.52
C ILE A 1123 -3.27 -34.08 22.42
N LEU A 1124 -2.59 -34.84 21.55
CA LEU A 1124 -2.92 -36.25 21.29
C LEU A 1124 -2.70 -37.13 22.52
N SER A 1125 -1.62 -36.89 23.27
CA SER A 1125 -1.38 -37.56 24.57
C SER A 1125 -2.32 -37.10 25.67
N LYS A 1126 -3.01 -35.95 25.51
CA LYS A 1126 -3.73 -35.24 26.58
C LYS A 1126 -2.82 -35.05 27.78
N ALA A 1127 -1.70 -34.37 27.56
CA ALA A 1127 -0.67 -34.15 28.56
C ALA A 1127 -1.19 -33.23 29.66
N SER A 1128 -1.18 -33.68 30.92
CA SER A 1128 -1.60 -32.86 32.06
C SER A 1128 -0.63 -31.69 32.35
N ARG A 1129 0.66 -31.86 32.00
CA ARG A 1129 1.70 -30.84 31.97
C ARG A 1129 2.77 -31.20 30.93
N ILE A 1130 3.58 -30.23 30.49
CA ILE A 1130 4.70 -30.46 29.56
C ILE A 1130 6.01 -30.47 30.35
N THR A 1131 6.74 -31.59 30.33
CA THR A 1131 7.99 -31.75 31.10
C THR A 1131 9.21 -31.27 30.30
N GLU A 1132 10.33 -31.00 30.98
CA GLU A 1132 11.61 -30.72 30.29
C GLU A 1132 12.07 -31.91 29.44
N THR A 1133 11.77 -33.13 29.89
CA THR A 1133 12.13 -34.34 29.14
C THR A 1133 11.27 -34.52 27.88
N MET A 1134 10.01 -34.06 27.85
CA MET A 1134 9.21 -33.97 26.62
C MET A 1134 9.81 -32.94 25.64
N ILE A 1135 10.26 -31.77 26.14
CA ILE A 1135 10.97 -30.78 25.31
C ILE A 1135 12.29 -31.38 24.78
N TYR A 1136 13.05 -32.09 25.60
CA TYR A 1136 14.26 -32.77 25.18
C TYR A 1136 13.99 -33.85 24.12
N ALA A 1137 12.96 -34.67 24.31
CA ALA A 1137 12.52 -35.66 23.32
C ALA A 1137 12.14 -35.03 21.98
N SER A 1138 11.60 -33.79 21.97
CA SER A 1138 11.35 -33.05 20.73
C SER A 1138 12.63 -32.69 19.97
N ALA A 1139 13.71 -32.36 20.68
CA ALA A 1139 15.02 -32.06 20.11
C ALA A 1139 15.70 -33.32 19.56
N GLU A 1140 15.63 -34.42 20.30
CA GLU A 1140 16.14 -35.73 19.85
C GLU A 1140 15.40 -36.22 18.60
N SER A 1141 14.06 -36.19 18.63
CA SER A 1141 13.20 -36.60 17.51
C SER A 1141 13.45 -35.78 16.24
N LEU A 1142 13.77 -34.48 16.39
CA LEU A 1142 14.19 -33.65 15.27
C LEU A 1142 15.57 -34.08 14.73
N ALA A 1143 16.56 -34.29 15.61
CA ALA A 1143 17.90 -34.71 15.21
C ALA A 1143 17.89 -36.08 14.49
N SER A 1144 17.03 -37.02 14.89
CA SER A 1144 16.88 -38.32 14.25
C SER A 1144 16.01 -38.31 12.98
N SER A 1145 15.31 -37.21 12.66
CA SER A 1145 14.40 -37.14 11.51
C SER A 1145 15.07 -36.95 10.14
N LEU A 1146 16.40 -36.77 10.10
CA LEU A 1146 17.16 -36.64 8.84
C LEU A 1146 17.25 -37.99 8.12
N SER A 1147 16.79 -38.02 6.87
CA SER A 1147 16.92 -39.13 5.93
C SER A 1147 18.38 -39.39 5.51
N GLU A 1148 18.67 -40.59 5.02
CA GLU A 1148 20.02 -40.99 4.59
C GLU A 1148 20.64 -40.02 3.55
N ASP A 1149 19.83 -39.45 2.64
CA ASP A 1149 20.29 -38.44 1.68
C ASP A 1149 20.72 -37.15 2.37
N GLU A 1150 19.84 -36.54 3.18
CA GLU A 1150 20.12 -35.31 3.94
C GLU A 1150 21.34 -35.49 4.87
N GLN A 1151 21.46 -36.68 5.47
CA GLN A 1151 22.61 -37.07 6.28
C GLN A 1151 23.90 -37.15 5.45
N SER A 1152 23.86 -37.78 4.27
CA SER A 1152 25.03 -37.90 3.37
C SER A 1152 25.48 -36.56 2.79
N ARG A 1153 24.54 -35.64 2.56
CA ARG A 1153 24.77 -34.24 2.16
C ARG A 1153 25.36 -33.40 3.31
N GLY A 1154 25.38 -33.92 4.54
CA GLY A 1154 25.93 -33.26 5.71
C GLY A 1154 25.03 -32.14 6.26
N LEU A 1155 23.71 -32.25 6.08
CA LEU A 1155 22.78 -31.27 6.64
C LEU A 1155 22.70 -31.39 8.17
N VAL A 1156 22.44 -30.24 8.81
CA VAL A 1156 22.27 -30.10 10.28
C VAL A 1156 20.80 -30.25 10.69
N TYR A 1157 19.87 -29.94 9.79
CA TYR A 1157 18.42 -30.09 9.92
C TYR A 1157 17.87 -30.74 8.64
N PRO A 1158 16.75 -31.47 8.70
CA PRO A 1158 16.08 -32.00 7.52
C PRO A 1158 15.48 -30.88 6.65
N GLU A 1159 14.99 -31.20 5.46
CA GLU A 1159 14.41 -30.22 4.55
C GLU A 1159 13.01 -29.71 4.99
N LEU A 1160 12.75 -28.41 4.80
CA LEU A 1160 11.45 -27.78 5.05
C LEU A 1160 10.30 -28.36 4.21
N SER A 1161 10.61 -29.05 3.12
CA SER A 1161 9.66 -29.83 2.31
C SER A 1161 8.99 -30.95 3.14
N ARG A 1162 9.71 -31.54 4.11
CA ARG A 1162 9.26 -32.63 4.98
C ARG A 1162 8.67 -32.17 6.31
N ILE A 1163 8.48 -30.86 6.54
CA ILE A 1163 8.11 -30.28 7.85
C ILE A 1163 6.89 -30.94 8.54
N ARG A 1164 5.95 -31.49 7.76
CA ARG A 1164 4.78 -32.22 8.27
C ARG A 1164 5.10 -33.64 8.75
N GLU A 1165 5.96 -34.36 8.02
CA GLU A 1165 6.51 -35.64 8.45
C GLU A 1165 7.34 -35.48 9.73
N ILE A 1166 8.20 -34.46 9.76
CA ILE A 1166 9.03 -34.10 10.93
C ILE A 1166 8.16 -33.74 12.13
N SER A 1167 7.08 -32.96 11.93
CA SER A 1167 6.13 -32.62 13.00
C SER A 1167 5.47 -33.87 13.61
N ALA A 1168 5.18 -34.89 12.80
CA ALA A 1168 4.63 -36.16 13.27
C ALA A 1168 5.66 -36.98 14.07
N ILE A 1169 6.91 -37.05 13.60
CA ILE A 1169 8.03 -37.72 14.31
C ILE A 1169 8.27 -37.05 15.67
N VAL A 1170 8.33 -35.72 15.70
CA VAL A 1170 8.49 -34.92 16.94
C VAL A 1170 7.29 -35.14 17.89
N ALA A 1171 6.06 -35.15 17.37
CA ALA A 1171 4.88 -35.43 18.19
C ALA A 1171 4.88 -36.86 18.76
N ALA A 1172 5.29 -37.87 18.00
CA ALA A 1172 5.40 -39.25 18.47
C ALA A 1172 6.42 -39.38 19.62
N GLY A 1173 7.59 -38.75 19.51
CA GLY A 1173 8.59 -38.71 20.59
C GLY A 1173 8.10 -37.98 21.84
N VAL A 1174 7.39 -36.86 21.67
CA VAL A 1174 6.74 -36.11 22.77
C VAL A 1174 5.66 -36.94 23.45
N ILE A 1175 4.84 -37.69 22.70
CA ILE A 1175 3.80 -38.59 23.24
C ILE A 1175 4.45 -39.75 24.01
N LYS A 1176 5.45 -40.42 23.44
CA LYS A 1176 6.22 -41.50 24.08
C LYS A 1176 6.77 -41.02 25.43
N LYS A 1177 7.36 -39.82 25.47
CA LYS A 1177 7.88 -39.26 26.71
C LYS A 1177 6.79 -38.83 27.70
N ALA A 1178 5.64 -38.32 27.22
CA ALA A 1178 4.48 -38.05 28.08
C ALA A 1178 3.93 -39.32 28.76
N VAL A 1179 4.03 -40.48 28.09
CA VAL A 1179 3.66 -41.78 28.68
C VAL A 1179 4.69 -42.25 29.71
N GLU A 1180 5.99 -42.16 29.41
CA GLU A 1180 7.06 -42.51 30.35
C GLU A 1180 7.04 -41.67 31.64
N GLU A 1181 6.79 -40.36 31.54
CA GLU A 1181 6.70 -39.43 32.67
C GLU A 1181 5.36 -39.52 33.43
N GLY A 1182 4.42 -40.36 32.96
CA GLY A 1182 3.11 -40.55 33.58
C GLY A 1182 2.16 -39.34 33.48
N VAL A 1183 2.37 -38.45 32.50
CA VAL A 1183 1.54 -37.24 32.28
C VAL A 1183 0.55 -37.37 31.12
N CYS A 1184 0.61 -38.44 30.34
CA CYS A 1184 -0.32 -38.76 29.26
C CYS A 1184 -1.64 -39.36 29.80
N GLU A 1185 -2.76 -38.64 29.63
CA GLU A 1185 -4.09 -39.13 29.99
C GLU A 1185 -4.75 -39.96 28.86
N SER A 1186 -4.33 -39.78 27.61
CA SER A 1186 -4.86 -40.52 26.45
C SER A 1186 -4.66 -42.04 26.60
N GLU A 1187 -5.74 -42.82 26.45
CA GLU A 1187 -5.67 -44.29 26.53
C GLU A 1187 -5.01 -44.88 25.27
N GLU A 1188 -5.27 -44.30 24.10
CA GLU A 1188 -4.77 -44.81 22.82
C GLU A 1188 -3.25 -44.63 22.70
N CYS A 1189 -2.75 -43.45 23.06
CA CYS A 1189 -1.32 -43.18 23.14
C CYS A 1189 -0.61 -44.11 24.14
N ARG A 1190 -1.25 -44.45 25.26
CA ARG A 1190 -0.69 -45.40 26.25
C ARG A 1190 -0.66 -46.85 25.77
N LYS A 1191 -1.53 -47.24 24.82
CA LYS A 1191 -1.43 -48.54 24.12
C LYS A 1191 -0.30 -48.54 23.10
N LEU A 1192 -0.21 -47.47 22.31
CA LEU A 1192 0.70 -47.34 21.17
C LEU A 1192 2.14 -46.95 21.56
N ALA A 1193 2.41 -46.48 22.78
CA ALA A 1193 3.76 -46.06 23.19
C ALA A 1193 4.86 -47.13 23.10
N GLY A 1194 4.50 -48.42 23.01
CA GLY A 1194 5.43 -49.53 22.76
C GLY A 1194 5.58 -49.94 21.28
N ASP A 1195 4.82 -49.32 20.38
CA ASP A 1195 4.78 -49.58 18.94
C ASP A 1195 5.09 -48.27 18.19
N GLU A 1196 6.35 -48.10 17.79
CA GLU A 1196 6.84 -46.83 17.23
C GLU A 1196 6.25 -46.53 15.83
N GLU A 1197 5.97 -47.57 15.04
CA GLU A 1197 5.33 -47.43 13.73
C GLU A 1197 3.82 -47.17 13.88
N GLY A 1198 3.14 -47.93 14.74
CA GLY A 1198 1.71 -47.72 15.05
C GLY A 1198 1.43 -46.37 15.70
N LEU A 1199 2.29 -45.88 16.59
CA LEU A 1199 2.18 -44.54 17.17
C LEU A 1199 2.38 -43.44 16.13
N LEU A 1200 3.38 -43.56 15.25
CA LEU A 1200 3.65 -42.57 14.21
C LEU A 1200 2.52 -42.52 13.17
N GLU A 1201 1.92 -43.66 12.82
CA GLU A 1201 0.77 -43.69 11.91
C GLU A 1201 -0.50 -43.14 12.58
N PHE A 1202 -0.78 -43.45 13.85
CA PHE A 1202 -1.86 -42.81 14.62
C PHE A 1202 -1.71 -41.28 14.67
N VAL A 1203 -0.49 -40.78 14.85
CA VAL A 1203 -0.21 -39.34 14.79
C VAL A 1203 -0.53 -38.79 13.40
N ARG A 1204 -0.10 -39.45 12.31
CA ARG A 1204 -0.37 -39.05 10.92
C ARG A 1204 -1.86 -39.04 10.58
N GLU A 1205 -2.60 -40.09 10.94
CA GLU A 1205 -4.06 -40.18 10.75
C GLU A 1205 -4.81 -39.08 11.51
N SER A 1206 -4.25 -38.60 12.62
CA SER A 1206 -4.80 -37.49 13.41
C SER A 1206 -4.50 -36.09 12.83
N MET A 1207 -3.65 -35.95 11.79
CA MET A 1207 -3.27 -34.64 11.24
C MET A 1207 -4.27 -34.11 10.21
N TRP A 1208 -5.07 -33.10 10.58
CA TRP A 1208 -6.04 -32.40 9.73
C TRP A 1208 -5.47 -31.96 8.37
N ASP A 1209 -6.06 -32.45 7.27
CA ASP A 1209 -5.81 -31.94 5.91
C ASP A 1209 -6.99 -31.10 5.43
N ALA A 1210 -6.70 -29.98 4.77
CA ALA A 1210 -7.70 -29.02 4.32
C ALA A 1210 -8.76 -29.59 3.35
N PHE A 1211 -8.48 -30.73 2.70
CA PHE A 1211 -9.39 -31.36 1.74
C PHE A 1211 -9.68 -32.86 2.00
N SER A 1212 -9.28 -33.40 3.16
CA SER A 1212 -9.75 -34.72 3.61
C SER A 1212 -11.16 -34.63 4.20
N ALA A 1213 -12.11 -35.35 3.60
CA ALA A 1213 -13.50 -35.55 4.06
C ALA A 1213 -14.12 -36.73 3.30
#